data_AF-A0A1I4CV15-F1
#
_entry.id   AF-A0A1I4CV15-F1
#
_cell.length_a   1.000
_cell.length_b   1.000
_cell.length_c   1.000
_cell.angle_alpha   90.00
_cell.angle_beta   90.00
_cell.angle_gamma   90.00
#
_symmetry.space_group_name_H-M   'P 1'
#
loop_
_entity.id
_entity.type
_entity.pdbx_description
1 polymer ?
#
loop_
_entity_poly.entity_id
_entity_poly.type
_entity_poly.pdbx_seq_one_letter_code
_entity_poly.pdbx_strand_id
1 'polypeptide(L)'
;MDIVLITAVIASLFLVIGAAEPLAARLRLPYSVILALLGILIASGALFFLRTDLTDALNPVAEAILGLPIRSNVFLYVFLPTLLFQATLGMNLRRMVDDWVPILVMAVVAVVVATLSVGYALSWVSTLPLAACLLIGAIVSTTDPSAVVSIFRSISAPRRLARLIEGESLLNDAAAIALFGLFMGFVMLGVPDPELGDALAQFPVLIGGGALTGWLAGRVAVWIMALFGRHELALISVSVSLPYLAYVGAEQMVGASGVIAVVVAGLTVNLTGPGRLPPQAWANLRDVWDLLAHWAGALIFILAALLIPRLLEGVTLSDFALIGVVVVAAIASRAVVLFGLLPLLTLLRLSPRVDRPYRTAILWGGLRGAVTLALALAVTESFRVPVEVKRLVGILATGFTLFTLIVQGTTLRSVIGWLKLDRLSPIDEALSRQVVAVGLQTVREELARTTEAYALTKETVRSEAKTFGERLDAAVDAAEDADDILDRDRITLGLIALAGFERDTILARVKERTISSRMADQILSDADQLIEAARAGGRSSYQKAARRSIAYGRAFRTAVVLHNRLGLSRWLVRMTADRFERLLSQQLILRDIDAFIDGRIRRIHGRRVADLLHELIARRAEGVTKALEGLRLQYPGYAEELERRFIRRTALRLEEREYAIMRDDGLIGAEVYATLIEKLSGRRAEAEARPRLDIAVQRVDLIRQFPIFADLDDRALKALGRSLKTIYVDAGRIVMRKDTPAKSVFFIASGAVELESAGQTWRLGRGDMFGQMALLLSKSRRAEVRAIAPSTLLVLDEARFRSLLSRSAALQDAVRASAIQRGISLDLLPVENDRAE
;
A
#
# COMPACT_ATOMS: atom_id res chain seq x y z
N MET A 1 -32.56 -18.06 -28.32
CA MET A 1 -31.45 -17.54 -29.16
C MET A 1 -30.48 -18.66 -29.43
N ASP A 2 -29.99 -18.78 -30.65
CA ASP A 2 -28.93 -19.71 -31.03
C ASP A 2 -27.62 -19.34 -30.31
N ILE A 3 -26.91 -20.30 -29.74
CA ILE A 3 -25.61 -20.10 -29.05
C ILE A 3 -24.60 -19.48 -30.02
N VAL A 4 -24.67 -19.84 -31.30
CA VAL A 4 -23.82 -19.27 -32.35
C VAL A 4 -24.00 -17.76 -32.44
N LEU A 5 -25.25 -17.29 -32.41
CA LEU A 5 -25.60 -15.88 -32.51
C LEU A 5 -25.18 -15.10 -31.26
N ILE A 6 -25.41 -15.66 -30.07
CA ILE A 6 -24.94 -15.06 -28.81
C ILE A 6 -23.41 -14.91 -28.84
N THR A 7 -22.70 -15.95 -29.27
CA THR A 7 -21.24 -15.94 -29.35
C THR A 7 -20.74 -14.90 -30.35
N ALA A 8 -21.37 -14.80 -31.51
CA ALA A 8 -21.05 -13.80 -32.53
C ALA A 8 -21.30 -12.36 -32.03
N VAL A 9 -22.40 -12.12 -31.32
CA VAL A 9 -22.70 -10.81 -30.74
C VAL A 9 -21.67 -10.45 -29.66
N ILE A 10 -21.38 -11.36 -28.72
CA ILE A 10 -20.36 -11.11 -27.67
C ILE A 10 -18.98 -10.86 -28.29
N ALA A 11 -18.56 -11.65 -29.28
CA ALA A 11 -17.29 -11.44 -29.97
C ALA A 11 -17.25 -10.07 -30.69
N SER A 12 -18.36 -9.67 -31.31
CA SER A 12 -18.49 -8.36 -31.95
C SER A 12 -18.42 -7.22 -30.93
N LEU A 13 -19.00 -7.39 -29.74
CA LEU A 13 -18.89 -6.42 -28.65
C LEU A 13 -17.45 -6.24 -28.19
N PHE A 14 -16.64 -7.31 -28.12
CA PHE A 14 -15.21 -7.18 -27.83
C PHE A 14 -14.44 -6.39 -28.89
N LEU A 15 -14.80 -6.54 -30.17
CA LEU A 15 -14.23 -5.72 -31.25
C LEU A 15 -14.60 -4.23 -31.07
N VAL A 16 -15.85 -3.94 -30.70
CA VAL A 16 -16.32 -2.58 -30.39
C VAL A 16 -15.57 -2.00 -29.18
N ILE A 17 -15.38 -2.78 -28.12
CA ILE A 17 -14.61 -2.41 -26.92
C ILE A 17 -13.18 -2.05 -27.31
N GLY A 18 -12.52 -2.87 -28.13
CA GLY A 18 -11.16 -2.61 -28.60
C GLY A 18 -11.04 -1.38 -29.51
N ALA A 19 -12.06 -1.10 -30.33
CA ALA A 19 -12.11 0.10 -31.17
C ALA A 19 -12.47 1.38 -30.41
N ALA A 20 -13.17 1.27 -29.27
CA ALA A 20 -13.62 2.41 -28.48
C ALA A 20 -12.47 3.19 -27.84
N GLU A 21 -11.38 2.53 -27.43
CA GLU A 21 -10.22 3.18 -26.81
C GLU A 21 -9.46 4.14 -27.76
N PRO A 22 -9.01 3.72 -28.96
CA PRO A 22 -8.38 4.64 -29.90
C PRO A 22 -9.35 5.73 -30.38
N LEU A 23 -10.65 5.44 -30.46
CA LEU A 23 -11.67 6.44 -30.78
C LEU A 23 -11.80 7.50 -29.67
N ALA A 24 -11.80 7.07 -28.41
CA ALA A 24 -11.81 7.97 -27.24
C ALA A 24 -10.57 8.87 -27.22
N ALA A 25 -9.39 8.33 -27.51
CA ALA A 25 -8.16 9.10 -27.62
C ALA A 25 -8.23 10.16 -28.74
N ARG A 26 -8.76 9.80 -29.91
CA ARG A 26 -8.93 10.71 -31.05
C ARG A 26 -9.93 11.83 -30.76
N LEU A 27 -11.08 11.50 -30.18
CA LEU A 27 -12.15 12.45 -29.86
C LEU A 27 -11.89 13.24 -28.56
N ARG A 28 -10.86 12.86 -27.78
CA ARG A 28 -10.53 13.41 -26.46
C ARG A 28 -11.70 13.33 -25.46
N LEU A 29 -12.58 12.35 -25.65
CA LEU A 29 -13.72 12.09 -24.77
C LEU A 29 -13.39 10.96 -23.79
N PRO A 30 -14.04 10.92 -22.61
CA PRO A 30 -13.85 9.83 -21.66
C PRO A 30 -14.28 8.49 -22.25
N TYR A 31 -13.53 7.43 -21.96
CA TYR A 31 -13.80 6.08 -22.49
C TYR A 31 -15.22 5.60 -22.21
N SER A 32 -15.71 5.79 -20.99
CA SER A 32 -17.08 5.42 -20.59
C SER A 32 -18.16 6.17 -21.38
N VAL A 33 -17.90 7.43 -21.79
CA VAL A 33 -18.82 8.21 -22.62
C VAL A 33 -18.88 7.64 -24.03
N ILE A 34 -17.74 7.26 -24.60
CA ILE A 34 -17.68 6.61 -25.93
C ILE A 34 -18.41 5.27 -25.91
N LEU A 35 -18.20 4.43 -24.89
CA LEU A 35 -18.92 3.16 -24.75
C LEU A 35 -20.43 3.37 -24.65
N ALA A 36 -20.88 4.37 -23.87
CA ALA A 36 -22.30 4.69 -23.75
C ALA A 36 -22.88 5.15 -25.09
N LEU A 37 -22.19 6.04 -25.82
CA LEU A 37 -22.62 6.50 -27.14
C LEU A 37 -22.67 5.37 -28.16
N LEU A 38 -21.66 4.49 -28.19
CA LEU A 38 -21.64 3.32 -29.06
C LEU A 38 -22.78 2.35 -28.73
N GLY A 39 -23.02 2.07 -27.45
CA GLY A 39 -24.13 1.21 -27.04
C GLY A 39 -25.50 1.78 -27.42
N ILE A 40 -25.73 3.08 -27.20
CA ILE A 40 -26.96 3.76 -27.63
C ILE A 40 -27.10 3.70 -29.16
N LEU A 41 -26.02 3.97 -29.91
CA LEU A 41 -26.04 3.95 -31.38
C LEU A 41 -26.31 2.55 -31.94
N ILE A 42 -25.72 1.51 -31.34
CA ILE A 42 -25.99 0.11 -31.71
C ILE A 42 -27.46 -0.24 -31.43
N ALA A 43 -28.01 0.13 -30.27
CA ALA A 43 -29.41 -0.15 -29.94
C ALA A 43 -30.39 0.64 -30.80
N SER A 44 -30.14 1.92 -31.04
CA SER A 44 -30.95 2.74 -31.94
C SER A 44 -30.90 2.23 -33.38
N GLY A 45 -29.72 1.81 -33.85
CA GLY A 45 -29.56 1.17 -35.17
C GLY A 45 -30.34 -0.13 -35.27
N ALA A 46 -30.25 -1.00 -34.26
CA ALA A 46 -31.05 -2.23 -34.19
C ALA A 46 -32.57 -1.93 -34.22
N LEU A 47 -33.02 -0.93 -33.45
CA LEU A 47 -34.42 -0.53 -33.43
C LEU A 47 -34.89 0.05 -34.78
N PHE A 48 -34.02 0.80 -35.46
CA PHE A 48 -34.27 1.34 -36.79
C PHE A 48 -34.40 0.23 -37.85
N PHE A 49 -33.51 -0.76 -37.81
CA PHE A 49 -33.57 -1.91 -38.71
C PHE A 49 -34.86 -2.72 -38.52
N LEU A 50 -35.30 -2.94 -37.28
CA LEU A 50 -36.57 -3.64 -37.01
C LEU A 50 -37.84 -2.87 -37.43
N ARG A 51 -37.76 -1.54 -37.62
CA ARG A 51 -38.91 -0.71 -38.01
C ARG A 51 -38.94 -0.39 -39.51
N THR A 52 -37.93 -0.79 -40.28
CA THR A 52 -37.77 -0.37 -41.69
C THR A 52 -37.63 -1.58 -42.62
N ASP A 53 -38.50 -1.68 -43.63
CA ASP A 53 -38.55 -2.81 -44.59
C ASP A 53 -37.34 -2.90 -45.56
N LEU A 54 -36.33 -2.03 -45.41
CA LEU A 54 -35.21 -1.93 -46.35
C LEU A 54 -34.12 -3.00 -46.14
N THR A 55 -34.11 -3.70 -45.00
CA THR A 55 -32.99 -4.59 -44.61
C THR A 55 -33.42 -5.84 -43.81
N ASP A 56 -34.40 -6.60 -44.33
CA ASP A 56 -34.88 -7.83 -43.68
C ASP A 56 -33.78 -8.85 -43.35
N ALA A 57 -32.70 -8.88 -44.14
CA ALA A 57 -31.55 -9.77 -43.90
C ALA A 57 -30.82 -9.49 -42.57
N LEU A 58 -30.93 -8.28 -42.01
CA LEU A 58 -30.30 -7.87 -40.75
C LEU A 58 -31.24 -7.93 -39.55
N ASN A 59 -32.55 -8.13 -39.78
CA ASN A 59 -33.55 -8.23 -38.70
C ASN A 59 -33.22 -9.35 -37.68
N PRO A 60 -32.74 -10.55 -38.07
CA PRO A 60 -32.36 -11.57 -37.09
C PRO A 60 -31.22 -11.14 -36.16
N VAL A 61 -30.29 -10.32 -36.66
CA VAL A 61 -29.17 -9.77 -35.88
C VAL A 61 -29.67 -8.65 -34.96
N ALA A 62 -30.55 -7.78 -35.46
CA ALA A 62 -31.15 -6.71 -34.68
C ALA A 62 -32.04 -7.25 -33.54
N GLU A 63 -32.87 -8.27 -33.80
CA GLU A 63 -33.64 -9.00 -32.78
C GLU A 63 -32.72 -9.67 -31.77
N ALA A 64 -31.59 -10.22 -32.19
CA ALA A 64 -30.63 -10.85 -31.30
C ALA A 64 -29.95 -9.85 -30.37
N ILE A 65 -29.59 -8.66 -30.86
CA ILE A 65 -28.98 -7.59 -30.05
C ILE A 65 -29.98 -7.06 -29.02
N LEU A 66 -31.21 -6.80 -29.42
CA LEU A 66 -32.26 -6.27 -28.54
C LEU A 66 -32.87 -7.33 -27.62
N GLY A 67 -32.85 -8.59 -28.05
CA GLY A 67 -33.32 -9.77 -27.33
C GLY A 67 -32.23 -10.50 -26.53
N LEU A 68 -31.00 -9.96 -26.48
CA LEU A 68 -29.95 -10.48 -25.59
C LEU A 68 -30.55 -10.61 -24.19
N PRO A 69 -30.55 -11.81 -23.58
CA PRO A 69 -31.08 -12.02 -22.23
C PRO A 69 -30.10 -11.44 -21.21
N ILE A 70 -30.00 -10.12 -21.17
CA ILE A 70 -29.16 -9.38 -20.24
C ILE A 70 -29.87 -9.35 -18.89
N ARG A 71 -29.88 -10.48 -18.20
CA ARG A 71 -30.48 -10.55 -16.87
C ARG A 71 -29.61 -9.78 -15.88
N SER A 72 -30.26 -9.01 -15.03
CA SER A 72 -29.68 -8.29 -13.89
C SER A 72 -28.81 -9.16 -12.98
N ASN A 73 -29.13 -10.45 -12.86
CA ASN A 73 -28.33 -11.40 -12.09
C ASN A 73 -26.91 -11.61 -12.66
N VAL A 74 -26.71 -11.52 -13.99
CA VAL A 74 -25.38 -11.63 -14.59
C VAL A 74 -24.52 -10.45 -14.17
N PHE A 75 -25.09 -9.24 -14.13
CA PHE A 75 -24.39 -8.06 -13.63
C PHE A 75 -23.96 -8.19 -12.18
N LEU A 76 -24.88 -8.60 -11.31
CA LEU A 76 -24.65 -8.68 -9.86
C LEU A 76 -23.71 -9.83 -9.47
N TYR A 77 -23.82 -11.00 -10.11
CA TYR A 77 -23.04 -12.18 -9.73
C TYR A 77 -21.76 -12.39 -10.55
N VAL A 78 -21.69 -11.91 -11.79
CA VAL A 78 -20.53 -12.15 -12.67
C VAL A 78 -19.61 -10.94 -12.73
N PHE A 79 -20.14 -9.75 -13.04
CA PHE A 79 -19.29 -8.58 -13.29
C PHE A 79 -18.96 -7.78 -12.04
N LEU A 80 -19.94 -7.61 -11.13
CA LEU A 80 -19.76 -6.79 -9.93
C LEU A 80 -18.65 -7.33 -9.00
N PRO A 81 -18.58 -8.63 -8.66
CA PRO A 81 -17.49 -9.14 -7.83
C PRO A 81 -16.11 -8.93 -8.47
N THR A 82 -16.03 -9.03 -9.81
CA THR A 82 -14.79 -8.80 -10.56
C THR A 82 -14.30 -7.36 -10.41
N LEU A 83 -15.19 -6.39 -10.65
CA LEU A 83 -14.86 -4.97 -10.57
C LEU A 83 -14.45 -4.55 -9.16
N LEU A 84 -15.23 -4.95 -8.16
CA LEU A 84 -14.94 -4.62 -6.76
C LEU A 84 -13.61 -5.21 -6.32
N PHE A 85 -13.36 -6.47 -6.65
CA PHE A 85 -12.12 -7.14 -6.27
C PHE A 85 -10.90 -6.49 -6.94
N GLN A 86 -10.94 -6.25 -8.24
CA GLN A 86 -9.85 -5.56 -8.94
C GLN A 86 -9.59 -4.17 -8.35
N ALA A 87 -10.64 -3.39 -8.12
CA ALA A 87 -10.49 -2.05 -7.59
C ALA A 87 -9.82 -2.09 -6.20
N THR A 88 -10.15 -3.06 -5.35
CA THR A 88 -9.42 -3.23 -4.07
C THR A 88 -7.96 -3.65 -4.20
N LEU A 89 -7.57 -4.37 -5.26
CA LEU A 89 -6.17 -4.75 -5.51
C LEU A 89 -5.31 -3.57 -5.98
N GLY A 90 -5.91 -2.60 -6.68
CA GLY A 90 -5.24 -1.38 -7.14
C GLY A 90 -4.98 -0.35 -6.02
N MET A 91 -5.73 -0.43 -4.92
CA MET A 91 -5.67 0.55 -3.84
C MET A 91 -4.34 0.53 -3.07
N ASN A 92 -3.78 1.71 -2.80
CA ASN A 92 -2.62 1.86 -1.93
C ASN A 92 -3.06 2.09 -0.47
N LEU A 93 -3.55 1.03 0.20
CA LEU A 93 -4.15 1.13 1.55
C LEU A 93 -3.25 1.86 2.54
N ARG A 94 -1.94 1.55 2.55
CA ARG A 94 -0.95 2.18 3.45
C ARG A 94 -0.97 3.71 3.39
N ARG A 95 -1.18 4.29 2.20
CA ARG A 95 -1.24 5.74 2.02
C ARG A 95 -2.66 6.31 2.22
N MET A 96 -3.69 5.49 2.01
CA MET A 96 -5.07 5.89 2.29
C MET A 96 -5.34 6.05 3.79
N VAL A 97 -4.55 5.39 4.65
CA VAL A 97 -4.63 5.60 6.11
C VAL A 97 -4.38 7.05 6.51
N ASP A 98 -3.67 7.86 5.71
CA ASP A 98 -3.51 9.29 6.05
C ASP A 98 -4.79 10.10 5.82
N ASP A 99 -5.66 9.65 4.91
CA ASP A 99 -6.90 10.32 4.49
C ASP A 99 -8.16 9.47 4.78
N TRP A 100 -8.07 8.49 5.70
CA TRP A 100 -9.15 7.51 5.93
C TRP A 100 -10.46 8.14 6.41
N VAL A 101 -10.39 9.22 7.18
CA VAL A 101 -11.58 9.92 7.71
C VAL A 101 -12.38 10.58 6.57
N PRO A 102 -11.79 11.47 5.73
CA PRO A 102 -12.49 12.01 4.56
C PRO A 102 -13.10 10.93 3.68
N ILE A 103 -12.33 9.86 3.39
CA ILE A 103 -12.77 8.77 2.52
C ILE A 103 -14.00 8.09 3.11
N LEU A 104 -13.98 7.71 4.39
CA LEU A 104 -15.10 7.02 5.04
C LEU A 104 -16.35 7.90 5.15
N VAL A 105 -16.17 9.19 5.44
CA VAL A 105 -17.28 10.16 5.49
C VAL A 105 -17.93 10.30 4.12
N MET A 106 -17.14 10.42 3.05
CA MET A 106 -17.67 10.52 1.69
C MET A 106 -18.29 9.18 1.24
N ALA A 107 -17.71 8.06 1.63
CA ALA A 107 -18.15 6.74 1.19
C ALA A 107 -19.35 6.16 1.93
N VAL A 108 -19.66 6.60 3.15
CA VAL A 108 -20.78 6.06 3.93
C VAL A 108 -21.77 7.14 4.29
N VAL A 109 -21.31 8.21 4.94
CA VAL A 109 -22.20 9.28 5.39
C VAL A 109 -22.81 10.02 4.20
N ALA A 110 -22.01 10.35 3.18
CA ALA A 110 -22.55 11.05 2.01
C ALA A 110 -23.57 10.21 1.23
N VAL A 111 -23.40 8.89 1.20
CA VAL A 111 -24.31 7.94 0.53
C VAL A 111 -25.65 7.90 1.23
N VAL A 112 -25.63 7.77 2.56
CA VAL A 112 -26.84 7.79 3.39
C VAL A 112 -27.55 9.14 3.23
N VAL A 113 -26.81 10.25 3.33
CA VAL A 113 -27.37 11.59 3.17
C VAL A 113 -27.93 11.80 1.76
N ALA A 114 -27.25 11.35 0.71
CA ALA A 114 -27.73 11.44 -0.67
C ALA A 114 -28.98 10.59 -0.89
N THR A 115 -28.99 9.36 -0.37
CA THR A 115 -30.15 8.45 -0.46
C THR A 115 -31.37 9.05 0.21
N LEU A 116 -31.23 9.57 1.43
CA LEU A 116 -32.32 10.23 2.15
C LEU A 116 -32.75 11.52 1.44
N SER A 117 -31.81 12.36 1.03
CA SER A 117 -32.11 13.65 0.38
C SER A 117 -32.86 13.46 -0.93
N VAL A 118 -32.40 12.55 -1.80
CA VAL A 118 -33.07 12.24 -3.07
C VAL A 118 -34.41 11.55 -2.82
N GLY A 119 -34.48 10.62 -1.87
CA GLY A 119 -35.71 9.92 -1.54
C GLY A 119 -36.82 10.85 -1.01
N TYR A 120 -36.51 11.73 -0.06
CA TYR A 120 -37.48 12.68 0.46
C TYR A 120 -37.86 13.75 -0.56
N ALA A 121 -36.90 14.26 -1.35
CA ALA A 121 -37.20 15.21 -2.41
C ALA A 121 -38.15 14.62 -3.46
N LEU A 122 -37.96 13.34 -3.82
CA LEU A 122 -38.86 12.64 -4.73
C LEU A 122 -40.22 12.31 -4.08
N SER A 123 -40.28 11.93 -2.80
CA SER A 123 -41.57 11.62 -2.16
C SER A 123 -42.51 12.81 -2.06
N TRP A 124 -41.98 14.04 -2.04
CA TRP A 124 -42.81 15.26 -2.02
C TRP A 124 -43.36 15.64 -3.39
N VAL A 125 -42.68 15.25 -4.47
CA VAL A 125 -43.01 15.67 -5.84
C VAL A 125 -43.67 14.54 -6.63
N SER A 126 -43.38 13.29 -6.29
CA SER A 126 -43.91 12.09 -6.95
C SER A 126 -44.98 11.40 -6.10
N THR A 127 -45.80 10.58 -6.75
CA THR A 127 -46.83 9.75 -6.09
C THR A 127 -46.28 8.40 -5.60
N LEU A 128 -44.96 8.19 -5.63
CA LEU A 128 -44.34 6.93 -5.27
C LEU A 128 -44.26 6.74 -3.74
N PRO A 129 -44.35 5.50 -3.25
CA PRO A 129 -44.05 5.19 -1.86
C PRO A 129 -42.63 5.63 -1.48
N LEU A 130 -42.43 6.05 -0.23
CA LEU A 130 -41.12 6.51 0.25
C LEU A 130 -40.02 5.47 0.04
N ALA A 131 -40.32 4.18 0.23
CA ALA A 131 -39.38 3.08 -0.02
C ALA A 131 -38.88 3.05 -1.48
N ALA A 132 -39.74 3.33 -2.46
CA ALA A 132 -39.35 3.40 -3.87
C ALA A 132 -38.51 4.65 -4.16
N CYS A 133 -38.81 5.79 -3.53
CA CYS A 133 -38.00 6.99 -3.65
C CYS A 133 -36.61 6.82 -3.02
N LEU A 134 -36.53 6.17 -1.84
CA LEU A 134 -35.27 5.82 -1.19
C LEU A 134 -34.46 4.80 -2.01
N LEU A 135 -35.13 3.85 -2.67
CA LEU A 135 -34.51 2.94 -3.62
C LEU A 135 -33.85 3.71 -4.78
N ILE A 136 -34.55 4.68 -5.37
CA ILE A 136 -33.97 5.56 -6.40
C ILE A 136 -32.77 6.33 -5.85
N GLY A 137 -32.87 6.88 -4.64
CA GLY A 137 -31.79 7.56 -3.96
C GLY A 137 -30.55 6.67 -3.77
N ALA A 138 -30.74 5.41 -3.39
CA ALA A 138 -29.66 4.44 -3.25
C ALA A 138 -28.99 4.13 -4.60
N ILE A 139 -29.76 3.89 -5.66
CA ILE A 139 -29.24 3.64 -7.01
C ILE A 139 -28.39 4.82 -7.48
N VAL A 140 -28.92 6.04 -7.36
CA VAL A 140 -28.30 7.30 -7.79
C VAL A 140 -27.06 7.69 -6.98
N SER A 141 -26.93 7.15 -5.76
CA SER A 141 -25.78 7.43 -4.89
C SER A 141 -24.48 6.74 -5.32
N THR A 142 -24.55 5.70 -6.16
CA THR A 142 -23.38 5.02 -6.76
C THR A 142 -22.51 5.98 -7.57
N THR A 143 -21.20 5.71 -7.65
CA THR A 143 -20.24 6.53 -8.40
C THR A 143 -19.23 5.66 -9.15
N ASP A 144 -18.77 6.12 -10.30
CA ASP A 144 -17.77 5.44 -11.10
C ASP A 144 -16.43 6.21 -11.08
N PRO A 145 -15.39 5.68 -10.42
CA PRO A 145 -14.10 6.34 -10.35
C PRO A 145 -13.34 6.20 -11.67
N SER A 146 -13.66 5.22 -12.52
CA SER A 146 -12.85 4.89 -13.70
C SER A 146 -12.86 6.02 -14.75
N ALA A 147 -14.04 6.59 -15.00
CA ALA A 147 -14.20 7.74 -15.90
C ALA A 147 -13.42 8.96 -15.40
N VAL A 148 -13.43 9.21 -14.09
CA VAL A 148 -12.80 10.38 -13.47
C VAL A 148 -11.28 10.21 -13.39
N VAL A 149 -10.82 9.03 -12.95
CA VAL A 149 -9.41 8.70 -12.78
C VAL A 149 -8.71 8.65 -14.14
N SER A 150 -9.37 8.17 -15.21
CA SER A 150 -8.79 8.23 -16.56
C SER A 150 -8.58 9.68 -17.03
N ILE A 151 -9.55 10.57 -16.79
CA ILE A 151 -9.41 12.01 -17.07
C ILE A 151 -8.24 12.59 -16.25
N PHE A 152 -8.17 12.29 -14.96
CA PHE A 152 -7.10 12.74 -14.06
C PHE A 152 -5.73 12.17 -14.39
N ARG A 153 -5.62 10.97 -14.98
CA ARG A 153 -4.35 10.41 -15.45
C ARG A 153 -3.92 11.05 -16.77
N SER A 154 -4.87 11.49 -17.60
CA SER A 154 -4.61 12.18 -18.87
C SER A 154 -4.20 13.65 -18.71
N ILE A 155 -4.35 14.21 -17.51
CA ILE A 155 -3.94 15.57 -17.13
C ILE A 155 -2.99 15.46 -15.92
N SER A 156 -2.19 16.47 -15.62
CA SER A 156 -1.23 16.41 -14.51
C SER A 156 -1.88 16.61 -13.13
N ALA A 157 -3.00 15.92 -12.84
CA ALA A 157 -3.76 16.11 -11.61
C ALA A 157 -3.02 15.59 -10.36
N PRO A 158 -3.21 16.22 -9.18
CA PRO A 158 -2.58 15.78 -7.94
C PRO A 158 -2.95 14.35 -7.54
N ARG A 159 -1.94 13.51 -7.25
CA ARG A 159 -2.14 12.10 -6.84
C ARG A 159 -3.05 11.93 -5.62
N ARG A 160 -3.08 12.90 -4.70
CA ARG A 160 -3.96 12.87 -3.52
C ARG A 160 -5.44 12.96 -3.92
N LEU A 161 -5.78 13.77 -4.93
CA LEU A 161 -7.16 13.91 -5.41
C LEU A 161 -7.67 12.60 -6.03
N ALA A 162 -6.84 11.96 -6.87
CA ALA A 162 -7.15 10.63 -7.43
C ALA A 162 -7.37 9.59 -6.32
N ARG A 163 -6.50 9.56 -5.29
CA ARG A 163 -6.66 8.65 -4.14
C ARG A 163 -7.96 8.86 -3.36
N LEU A 164 -8.37 10.12 -3.16
CA LEU A 164 -9.61 10.45 -2.44
C LEU A 164 -10.84 9.95 -3.21
N ILE A 165 -10.89 10.17 -4.54
CA ILE A 165 -12.00 9.75 -5.39
C ILE A 165 -12.06 8.24 -5.57
N GLU A 166 -10.90 7.59 -5.79
CA GLU A 166 -10.81 6.13 -5.90
C GLU A 166 -11.25 5.44 -4.60
N GLY A 167 -10.86 6.00 -3.44
CA GLY A 167 -11.27 5.48 -2.13
C GLY A 167 -12.74 5.72 -1.80
N GLU A 168 -13.28 6.89 -2.13
CA GLU A 168 -14.70 7.20 -1.98
C GLU A 168 -15.53 6.22 -2.79
N SER A 169 -15.24 6.09 -4.09
CA SER A 169 -16.15 5.43 -5.02
C SER A 169 -16.33 3.94 -4.76
N LEU A 170 -15.25 3.24 -4.40
CA LEU A 170 -15.31 1.81 -4.09
C LEU A 170 -16.17 1.51 -2.86
N LEU A 171 -15.96 2.28 -1.80
CA LEU A 171 -16.70 2.09 -0.54
C LEU A 171 -18.12 2.64 -0.65
N ASN A 172 -18.33 3.69 -1.44
CA ASN A 172 -19.64 4.23 -1.78
C ASN A 172 -20.50 3.19 -2.50
N ASP A 173 -19.99 2.59 -3.57
CA ASP A 173 -20.73 1.54 -4.30
C ASP A 173 -21.13 0.40 -3.38
N ALA A 174 -20.26 0.02 -2.45
CA ALA A 174 -20.57 -1.00 -1.46
C ALA A 174 -21.71 -0.60 -0.51
N ALA A 175 -21.70 0.64 -0.01
CA ALA A 175 -22.76 1.17 0.83
C ALA A 175 -24.08 1.35 0.05
N ALA A 176 -24.01 1.86 -1.18
CA ALA A 176 -25.15 2.09 -2.06
C ALA A 176 -25.85 0.80 -2.45
N ILE A 177 -25.11 -0.26 -2.81
CA ILE A 177 -25.69 -1.57 -3.15
C ILE A 177 -26.30 -2.26 -1.92
N ALA A 178 -25.69 -2.10 -0.74
CA ALA A 178 -26.28 -2.59 0.51
C ALA A 178 -27.62 -1.90 0.81
N LEU A 179 -27.69 -0.56 0.67
CA LEU A 179 -28.93 0.20 0.81
C LEU A 179 -29.95 -0.16 -0.27
N PHE A 180 -29.51 -0.38 -1.52
CA PHE A 180 -30.35 -0.87 -2.60
C PHE A 180 -31.03 -2.20 -2.24
N GLY A 181 -30.26 -3.20 -1.79
CA GLY A 181 -30.81 -4.50 -1.42
C GLY A 181 -31.85 -4.41 -0.29
N LEU A 182 -31.59 -3.55 0.70
CA LEU A 182 -32.51 -3.26 1.80
C LEU A 182 -33.82 -2.65 1.30
N PHE A 183 -33.78 -1.54 0.55
CA PHE A 183 -34.98 -0.86 0.06
C PHE A 183 -35.71 -1.68 -1.01
N MET A 184 -34.99 -2.43 -1.84
CA MET A 184 -35.58 -3.37 -2.79
C MET A 184 -36.39 -4.45 -2.06
N GLY A 185 -35.88 -4.97 -0.94
CA GLY A 185 -36.61 -5.89 -0.07
C GLY A 185 -37.94 -5.31 0.42
N PHE A 186 -37.94 -4.05 0.88
CA PHE A 186 -39.17 -3.37 1.31
C PHE A 186 -40.17 -3.15 0.17
N VAL A 187 -39.69 -2.71 -1.00
CA VAL A 187 -40.52 -2.53 -2.19
C VAL A 187 -41.13 -3.87 -2.65
N MET A 188 -40.38 -4.96 -2.58
CA MET A 188 -40.85 -6.31 -2.96
C MET A 188 -41.86 -6.90 -1.96
N LEU A 189 -41.77 -6.52 -0.68
CA LEU A 189 -42.71 -6.94 0.35
C LEU A 189 -43.98 -6.08 0.39
N GLY A 190 -44.02 -4.97 -0.36
CA GLY A 190 -45.16 -4.05 -0.37
C GLY A 190 -45.37 -3.30 0.95
N VAL A 191 -44.32 -3.19 1.79
CA VAL A 191 -44.38 -2.46 3.07
C VAL A 191 -44.31 -0.95 2.75
N PRO A 192 -45.38 -0.17 3.00
CA PRO A 192 -45.45 1.23 2.54
C PRO A 192 -44.49 2.16 3.29
N ASP A 193 -44.27 1.89 4.59
CA ASP A 193 -43.52 2.76 5.50
C ASP A 193 -42.54 1.93 6.33
N PRO A 194 -41.27 1.77 5.89
CA PRO A 194 -40.26 1.20 6.77
C PRO A 194 -40.04 2.13 7.96
N GLU A 195 -40.16 1.62 9.19
CA GLU A 195 -39.62 2.33 10.35
C GLU A 195 -38.11 2.48 10.13
N LEU A 196 -37.66 3.72 9.91
CA LEU A 196 -36.24 4.05 9.67
C LEU A 196 -35.29 3.44 10.72
N GLY A 197 -35.80 3.14 11.91
CA GLY A 197 -35.09 2.44 12.98
C GLY A 197 -34.64 1.02 12.62
N ASP A 198 -35.50 0.20 11.99
CA ASP A 198 -35.16 -1.18 11.65
C ASP A 198 -34.12 -1.27 10.53
N ALA A 199 -34.24 -0.39 9.53
CA ALA A 199 -33.26 -0.23 8.46
C ALA A 199 -31.88 0.18 9.01
N LEU A 200 -31.84 1.15 9.93
CA LEU A 200 -30.62 1.59 10.60
C LEU A 200 -30.02 0.54 11.54
N ALA A 201 -30.85 -0.32 12.14
CA ALA A 201 -30.40 -1.39 13.04
C ALA A 201 -29.81 -2.60 12.28
N GLN A 202 -30.35 -2.94 11.11
CA GLN A 202 -29.85 -4.07 10.30
C GLN A 202 -28.56 -3.72 9.55
N PHE A 203 -28.37 -2.45 9.18
CA PHE A 203 -27.23 -2.02 8.36
C PHE A 203 -25.84 -2.35 8.97
N PRO A 204 -25.57 -2.11 10.27
CA PRO A 204 -24.31 -2.51 10.91
C PRO A 204 -24.06 -4.03 10.87
N VAL A 205 -25.12 -4.84 10.96
CA VAL A 205 -25.02 -6.31 10.92
C VAL A 205 -24.66 -6.78 9.52
N LEU A 206 -25.28 -6.22 8.48
CA LEU A 206 -24.96 -6.52 7.07
C LEU A 206 -23.51 -6.19 6.73
N ILE A 207 -23.00 -5.03 7.18
CA ILE A 207 -21.61 -4.62 7.00
C ILE A 207 -20.67 -5.50 7.82
N GLY A 208 -20.95 -5.71 9.11
CA GLY A 208 -20.08 -6.46 10.01
C GLY A 208 -19.96 -7.93 9.59
N GLY A 209 -21.10 -8.56 9.22
CA GLY A 209 -21.13 -9.92 8.71
C GLY A 209 -20.35 -10.06 7.40
N GLY A 210 -20.56 -9.14 6.45
CA GLY A 210 -19.84 -9.14 5.17
C GLY A 210 -18.34 -8.92 5.36
N ALA A 211 -17.96 -8.01 6.25
CA ALA A 211 -16.55 -7.75 6.55
C ALA A 211 -15.87 -8.97 7.17
N LEU A 212 -16.53 -9.66 8.10
CA LEU A 212 -15.98 -10.85 8.74
C LEU A 212 -15.83 -12.01 7.75
N THR A 213 -16.84 -12.28 6.92
CA THR A 213 -16.80 -13.34 5.91
C THR A 213 -15.74 -13.07 4.86
N GLY A 214 -15.67 -11.84 4.35
CA GLY A 214 -14.66 -11.39 3.40
C GLY A 214 -13.25 -11.52 3.95
N TRP A 215 -13.03 -11.09 5.19
CA TRP A 215 -11.73 -11.21 5.86
C TRP A 215 -11.29 -12.68 5.98
N LEU A 216 -12.21 -13.56 6.40
CA LEU A 216 -11.93 -14.98 6.53
C LEU A 216 -11.62 -15.63 5.17
N ALA A 217 -12.47 -15.39 4.16
CA ALA A 217 -12.30 -15.90 2.81
C ALA A 217 -10.97 -15.46 2.19
N GLY A 218 -10.65 -14.16 2.27
CA GLY A 218 -9.37 -13.63 1.79
C GLY A 218 -8.18 -14.24 2.53
N ARG A 219 -8.30 -14.50 3.83
CA ARG A 219 -7.23 -15.10 4.63
C ARG A 219 -6.98 -16.56 4.26
N VAL A 220 -8.04 -17.32 3.99
CA VAL A 220 -7.99 -18.70 3.51
C VAL A 220 -7.40 -18.74 2.10
N ALA A 221 -7.85 -17.88 1.19
CA ALA A 221 -7.33 -17.83 -0.18
C ALA A 221 -5.83 -17.49 -0.21
N VAL A 222 -5.37 -16.51 0.57
CA VAL A 222 -3.92 -16.21 0.67
C VAL A 222 -3.12 -17.37 1.25
N TRP A 223 -3.72 -18.14 2.18
CA TRP A 223 -3.08 -19.35 2.68
C TRP A 223 -2.95 -20.41 1.59
N ILE A 224 -4.01 -20.67 0.82
CA ILE A 224 -4.00 -21.61 -0.33
C ILE A 224 -3.02 -21.14 -1.42
N MET A 225 -3.07 -19.87 -1.81
CA MET A 225 -2.15 -19.28 -2.80
C MET A 225 -0.69 -19.40 -2.37
N ALA A 226 -0.41 -19.27 -1.07
CA ALA A 226 0.95 -19.46 -0.54
C ALA A 226 1.41 -20.92 -0.60
N LEU A 227 0.50 -21.91 -0.52
CA LEU A 227 0.82 -23.32 -0.76
C LEU A 227 1.20 -23.57 -2.22
N PHE A 228 0.52 -22.89 -3.16
CA PHE A 228 0.78 -23.00 -4.60
C PHE A 228 1.83 -22.02 -5.12
N GLY A 229 2.70 -21.47 -4.27
CA GLY A 229 3.64 -20.41 -4.65
C GLY A 229 4.61 -20.73 -5.80
N ARG A 230 4.73 -22.00 -6.22
CA ARG A 230 5.53 -22.44 -7.38
C ARG A 230 4.74 -22.54 -8.69
N HIS A 231 3.41 -22.55 -8.63
CA HIS A 231 2.51 -22.74 -9.77
C HIS A 231 1.65 -21.49 -9.96
N GLU A 232 2.11 -20.59 -10.82
CA GLU A 232 1.50 -19.28 -11.03
C GLU A 232 0.03 -19.37 -11.49
N LEU A 233 -0.27 -20.25 -12.45
CA LEU A 233 -1.63 -20.43 -12.97
C LEU A 233 -2.59 -20.86 -11.86
N ALA A 234 -2.18 -21.76 -10.96
CA ALA A 234 -3.01 -22.21 -9.84
C ALA A 234 -3.31 -21.06 -8.86
N LEU A 235 -2.33 -20.20 -8.60
CA LEU A 235 -2.50 -19.01 -7.78
C LEU A 235 -3.53 -18.05 -8.41
N ILE A 236 -3.40 -17.78 -9.70
CA ILE A 236 -4.35 -16.92 -10.43
C ILE A 236 -5.76 -17.53 -10.39
N SER A 237 -5.90 -18.85 -10.59
CA SER A 237 -7.20 -19.53 -10.49
C SER A 237 -7.85 -19.39 -9.10
N VAL A 238 -7.08 -19.51 -8.02
CA VAL A 238 -7.58 -19.27 -6.65
C VAL A 238 -7.97 -17.82 -6.44
N SER A 239 -7.22 -16.87 -7.04
CA SER A 239 -7.56 -15.46 -6.97
C SER A 239 -8.89 -15.18 -7.67
N VAL A 240 -9.12 -15.75 -8.87
CA VAL A 240 -10.34 -15.58 -9.66
C VAL A 240 -11.55 -16.16 -8.96
N SER A 241 -11.43 -17.31 -8.28
CA SER A 241 -12.57 -17.92 -7.58
C SER A 241 -12.98 -17.18 -6.30
N LEU A 242 -12.02 -16.53 -5.63
CA LEU A 242 -12.24 -15.87 -4.33
C LEU A 242 -13.41 -14.87 -4.30
N PRO A 243 -13.49 -13.85 -5.18
CA PRO A 243 -14.57 -12.87 -5.08
C PRO A 243 -15.95 -13.48 -5.29
N TYR A 244 -16.09 -14.45 -6.20
CA TYR A 244 -17.37 -15.13 -6.40
C TYR A 244 -17.78 -15.96 -5.17
N LEU A 245 -16.83 -16.72 -4.60
CA LEU A 245 -17.10 -17.51 -3.40
C LEU A 245 -17.38 -16.63 -2.17
N ALA A 246 -16.67 -15.51 -2.03
CA ALA A 246 -16.90 -14.56 -0.95
C ALA A 246 -18.28 -13.89 -1.08
N TYR A 247 -18.66 -13.49 -2.30
CA TYR A 247 -19.96 -12.89 -2.59
C TYR A 247 -21.11 -13.86 -2.26
N VAL A 248 -21.09 -15.04 -2.88
CA VAL A 248 -22.15 -16.05 -2.73
C VAL A 248 -22.20 -16.59 -1.31
N GLY A 249 -21.05 -16.84 -0.68
CA GLY A 249 -20.98 -17.33 0.69
C GLY A 249 -21.54 -16.33 1.71
N ALA A 250 -21.28 -15.04 1.53
CA ALA A 250 -21.82 -14.01 2.42
C ALA A 250 -23.34 -13.85 2.25
N GLU A 251 -23.86 -13.80 1.03
CA GLU A 251 -25.31 -13.65 0.79
C GLU A 251 -26.09 -14.90 1.20
N GLN A 252 -25.67 -16.09 0.74
CA GLN A 252 -26.48 -17.30 0.84
C GLN A 252 -26.31 -18.02 2.19
N MET A 253 -25.13 -17.98 2.80
CA MET A 253 -24.86 -18.73 4.04
C MET A 253 -25.00 -17.88 5.30
N VAL A 254 -24.67 -16.59 5.22
CA VAL A 254 -24.61 -15.70 6.40
C VAL A 254 -25.73 -14.66 6.39
N GLY A 255 -26.36 -14.40 5.24
CA GLY A 255 -27.35 -13.31 5.10
C GLY A 255 -26.70 -11.93 5.25
N ALA A 256 -25.42 -11.81 4.91
CA ALA A 256 -24.66 -10.57 4.98
C ALA A 256 -24.38 -9.98 3.59
N SER A 257 -23.84 -8.77 3.52
CA SER A 257 -23.55 -8.12 2.24
C SER A 257 -22.40 -8.81 1.48
N GLY A 258 -22.73 -9.45 0.35
CA GLY A 258 -21.74 -10.05 -0.56
C GLY A 258 -20.76 -9.04 -1.14
N VAL A 259 -21.23 -7.83 -1.42
CA VAL A 259 -20.40 -6.73 -1.90
C VAL A 259 -19.31 -6.34 -0.90
N ILE A 260 -19.68 -6.16 0.38
CA ILE A 260 -18.72 -5.86 1.44
C ILE A 260 -17.75 -7.04 1.64
N ALA A 261 -18.23 -8.29 1.53
CA ALA A 261 -17.39 -9.47 1.62
C ALA A 261 -16.31 -9.51 0.52
N VAL A 262 -16.67 -9.21 -0.73
CA VAL A 262 -15.70 -9.11 -1.83
C VAL A 262 -14.68 -8.01 -1.59
N VAL A 263 -15.14 -6.83 -1.20
CA VAL A 263 -14.25 -5.70 -0.90
C VAL A 263 -13.27 -6.09 0.20
N VAL A 264 -13.74 -6.61 1.34
CA VAL A 264 -12.85 -6.97 2.45
C VAL A 264 -11.94 -8.16 2.11
N ALA A 265 -12.40 -9.12 1.31
CA ALA A 265 -11.56 -10.20 0.79
C ALA A 265 -10.42 -9.66 -0.08
N GLY A 266 -10.72 -8.76 -1.01
CA GLY A 266 -9.72 -8.15 -1.88
C GLY A 266 -8.75 -7.22 -1.14
N LEU A 267 -9.23 -6.42 -0.18
CA LEU A 267 -8.36 -5.65 0.73
C LEU A 267 -7.44 -6.58 1.55
N THR A 268 -7.94 -7.72 2.00
CA THR A 268 -7.14 -8.73 2.74
C THR A 268 -6.05 -9.33 1.85
N VAL A 269 -6.36 -9.64 0.59
CA VAL A 269 -5.38 -10.12 -0.40
C VAL A 269 -4.36 -9.02 -0.71
N ASN A 270 -4.78 -7.78 -0.94
CA ASN A 270 -3.87 -6.66 -1.20
C ASN A 270 -2.90 -6.42 -0.03
N LEU A 271 -3.38 -6.47 1.22
CA LEU A 271 -2.54 -6.26 2.39
C LEU A 271 -1.57 -7.41 2.69
N THR A 272 -1.99 -8.66 2.45
CA THR A 272 -1.22 -9.85 2.89
C THR A 272 -0.54 -10.62 1.76
N GLY A 273 -0.95 -10.40 0.50
CA GLY A 273 -0.44 -11.03 -0.70
C GLY A 273 1.04 -10.72 -1.00
N PRO A 274 1.46 -9.43 -1.09
CA PRO A 274 2.84 -9.07 -1.42
C PRO A 274 3.90 -9.70 -0.49
N GLY A 275 3.55 -9.94 0.78
CA GLY A 275 4.46 -10.55 1.77
C GLY A 275 4.51 -12.09 1.75
N ARG A 276 3.61 -12.74 1.02
CA ARG A 276 3.45 -14.20 0.95
C ARG A 276 3.61 -14.80 -0.44
N LEU A 277 3.38 -14.01 -1.49
CA LEU A 277 3.43 -14.47 -2.88
C LEU A 277 4.74 -14.01 -3.56
N PRO A 278 5.24 -14.74 -4.57
CA PRO A 278 6.37 -14.28 -5.36
C PRO A 278 6.07 -12.96 -6.09
N PRO A 279 7.04 -12.02 -6.24
CA PRO A 279 6.80 -10.71 -6.88
C PRO A 279 6.22 -10.80 -8.29
N GLN A 280 6.72 -11.76 -9.08
CA GLN A 280 6.32 -11.90 -10.47
C GLN A 280 4.89 -12.43 -10.59
N ALA A 281 4.56 -13.48 -9.81
CA ALA A 281 3.19 -13.98 -9.72
C ALA A 281 2.20 -12.90 -9.22
N TRP A 282 2.65 -12.02 -8.31
CA TRP A 282 1.83 -10.90 -7.83
C TRP A 282 1.64 -9.79 -8.87
N ALA A 283 2.63 -9.51 -9.70
CA ALA A 283 2.50 -8.59 -10.82
C ALA A 283 1.52 -9.16 -11.87
N ASN A 284 1.74 -10.39 -12.29
CA ASN A 284 0.90 -11.05 -13.28
C ASN A 284 -0.55 -11.22 -12.80
N LEU A 285 -0.77 -11.52 -11.51
CA LEU A 285 -2.10 -11.51 -10.92
C LEU A 285 -2.77 -10.14 -11.10
N ARG A 286 -2.07 -9.05 -10.81
CA ARG A 286 -2.63 -7.69 -10.97
C ARG A 286 -2.95 -7.39 -12.42
N ASP A 287 -2.05 -7.73 -13.34
CA ASP A 287 -2.25 -7.51 -14.78
C ASP A 287 -3.48 -8.29 -15.31
N VAL A 288 -3.67 -9.55 -14.88
CA VAL A 288 -4.86 -10.34 -15.23
C VAL A 288 -6.13 -9.71 -14.67
N TRP A 289 -6.10 -9.23 -13.42
CA TRP A 289 -7.25 -8.58 -12.82
C TRP A 289 -7.60 -7.26 -13.49
N ASP A 290 -6.60 -6.45 -13.86
CA ASP A 290 -6.79 -5.21 -14.61
C ASP A 290 -7.46 -5.48 -15.97
N LEU A 291 -7.05 -6.54 -16.67
CA LEU A 291 -7.69 -6.97 -17.92
C LEU A 291 -9.13 -7.44 -17.71
N LEU A 292 -9.38 -8.29 -16.72
CA LEU A 292 -10.72 -8.80 -16.40
C LEU A 292 -11.67 -7.66 -16.02
N ALA A 293 -11.22 -6.69 -15.23
CA ALA A 293 -12.02 -5.53 -14.85
C ALA A 293 -12.25 -4.58 -16.03
N HIS A 294 -11.26 -4.40 -16.91
CA HIS A 294 -11.45 -3.62 -18.12
C HIS A 294 -12.55 -4.23 -19.00
N TRP A 295 -12.51 -5.54 -19.26
CA TRP A 295 -13.55 -6.24 -20.02
C TRP A 295 -14.90 -6.21 -19.33
N ALA A 296 -14.95 -6.51 -18.03
CA ALA A 296 -16.18 -6.47 -17.25
C ALA A 296 -16.81 -5.08 -17.29
N GLY A 297 -16.03 -4.03 -17.00
CA GLY A 297 -16.51 -2.65 -16.97
C GLY A 297 -17.02 -2.18 -18.33
N ALA A 298 -16.26 -2.46 -19.40
CA ALA A 298 -16.65 -2.08 -20.75
C ALA A 298 -17.92 -2.82 -21.22
N LEU A 299 -18.01 -4.12 -20.91
CA LEU A 299 -19.18 -4.92 -21.26
C LEU A 299 -20.41 -4.48 -20.46
N ILE A 300 -20.30 -4.18 -19.16
CA ILE A 300 -21.43 -3.62 -18.40
C ILE A 300 -21.88 -2.30 -19.01
N PHE A 301 -20.96 -1.39 -19.35
CA PHE A 301 -21.31 -0.11 -19.94
C PHE A 301 -22.04 -0.24 -21.26
N ILE A 302 -21.53 -1.05 -22.20
CA ILE A 302 -22.19 -1.24 -23.50
C ILE A 302 -23.54 -1.94 -23.31
N LEU A 303 -23.59 -3.03 -22.53
CA LEU A 303 -24.82 -3.78 -22.31
C LEU A 303 -25.89 -2.92 -21.62
N ALA A 304 -25.50 -2.10 -20.65
CA ALA A 304 -26.40 -1.15 -20.02
C ALA A 304 -26.85 -0.04 -21.00
N ALA A 305 -25.94 0.46 -21.83
CA ALA A 305 -26.24 1.48 -22.82
C ALA A 305 -27.18 1.01 -23.93
N LEU A 306 -27.11 -0.28 -24.30
CA LEU A 306 -28.05 -0.90 -25.25
C LEU A 306 -29.51 -0.83 -24.76
N LEU A 307 -29.73 -0.77 -23.44
CA LEU A 307 -31.06 -0.74 -22.84
C LEU A 307 -31.65 0.67 -22.73
N ILE A 308 -30.82 1.72 -22.88
CA ILE A 308 -31.22 3.12 -22.70
C ILE A 308 -32.40 3.52 -23.60
N PRO A 309 -32.40 3.23 -24.93
CA PRO A 309 -33.53 3.61 -25.79
C PRO A 309 -34.86 3.01 -25.34
N ARG A 310 -34.83 1.77 -24.83
CA ARG A 310 -36.01 1.07 -24.32
C ARG A 310 -36.47 1.62 -22.98
N LEU A 311 -35.55 1.94 -22.07
CA LEU A 311 -35.87 2.49 -20.75
C LEU A 311 -36.42 3.92 -20.83
N LEU A 312 -36.08 4.67 -21.89
CA LEU A 312 -36.58 6.02 -22.15
C LEU A 312 -37.78 6.05 -23.11
N GLU A 313 -38.31 4.88 -23.48
CA GLU A 313 -39.53 4.80 -24.30
C GLU A 313 -40.74 5.29 -23.48
N GLY A 314 -41.45 6.31 -23.99
CA GLY A 314 -42.61 6.88 -23.30
C GLY A 314 -42.28 7.87 -22.17
N VAL A 315 -41.09 8.49 -22.20
CA VAL A 315 -40.73 9.62 -21.33
C VAL A 315 -41.64 10.83 -21.63
N THR A 316 -42.20 11.42 -20.57
CA THR A 316 -43.02 12.62 -20.64
C THR A 316 -42.25 13.86 -20.15
N LEU A 317 -42.78 15.06 -20.42
CA LEU A 317 -42.20 16.32 -19.92
C LEU A 317 -42.11 16.37 -18.37
N SER A 318 -43.04 15.74 -17.66
CA SER A 318 -43.01 15.66 -16.19
C SER A 318 -41.85 14.80 -15.69
N ASP A 319 -41.45 13.76 -16.42
CA ASP A 319 -40.31 12.93 -16.03
C ASP A 319 -38.99 13.71 -16.11
N PHE A 320 -38.84 14.62 -17.08
CA PHE A 320 -37.68 15.53 -17.13
C PHE A 320 -37.59 16.44 -15.91
N ALA A 321 -38.73 16.92 -15.40
CA ALA A 321 -38.75 17.71 -14.16
C ALA A 321 -38.31 16.87 -12.95
N LEU A 322 -38.76 15.61 -12.86
CA LEU A 322 -38.32 14.68 -11.81
C LEU A 322 -36.82 14.36 -11.91
N ILE A 323 -36.27 14.19 -13.11
CA ILE A 323 -34.81 14.06 -13.32
C ILE A 323 -34.11 15.31 -12.78
N GLY A 324 -34.63 16.50 -13.06
CA GLY A 324 -34.12 17.76 -12.51
C GLY A 324 -34.11 17.78 -10.97
N VAL A 325 -35.19 17.30 -10.33
CA VAL A 325 -35.26 17.17 -8.86
C VAL A 325 -34.17 16.23 -8.35
N VAL A 326 -33.99 15.06 -8.97
CA VAL A 326 -32.93 14.11 -8.61
C VAL A 326 -31.55 14.75 -8.75
N VAL A 327 -31.29 15.46 -9.85
CA VAL A 327 -30.02 16.14 -10.10
C VAL A 327 -29.73 17.17 -9.02
N VAL A 328 -30.69 18.04 -8.73
CA VAL A 328 -30.53 19.11 -7.73
C VAL A 328 -30.35 18.51 -6.34
N ALA A 329 -31.16 17.54 -5.94
CA ALA A 329 -31.06 16.88 -4.63
C ALA A 329 -29.73 16.13 -4.46
N ALA A 330 -29.28 15.42 -5.50
CA ALA A 330 -28.00 14.69 -5.47
C ALA A 330 -26.79 15.64 -5.41
N ILE A 331 -26.80 16.76 -6.15
CA ILE A 331 -25.73 17.76 -6.09
C ILE A 331 -25.75 18.49 -4.74
N ALA A 332 -26.93 18.89 -4.26
CA ALA A 332 -27.09 19.60 -2.99
C ALA A 332 -26.63 18.75 -1.79
N SER A 333 -27.05 17.49 -1.72
CA SER A 333 -26.62 16.55 -0.67
C SER A 333 -25.09 16.37 -0.65
N ARG A 334 -24.47 16.19 -1.82
CA ARG A 334 -23.01 16.11 -1.95
C ARG A 334 -22.32 17.42 -1.54
N ALA A 335 -22.90 18.57 -1.89
CA ALA A 335 -22.38 19.88 -1.49
C ALA A 335 -22.46 20.11 0.03
N VAL A 336 -23.56 19.71 0.69
CA VAL A 336 -23.73 19.80 2.15
C VAL A 336 -22.64 19.01 2.88
N VAL A 337 -22.32 17.80 2.41
CA VAL A 337 -21.27 16.98 3.04
C VAL A 337 -19.88 17.57 2.79
N LEU A 338 -19.58 18.00 1.56
CA LEU A 338 -18.25 18.50 1.20
C LEU A 338 -17.96 19.90 1.77
N PHE A 339 -18.95 20.79 1.82
CA PHE A 339 -18.76 22.18 2.25
C PHE A 339 -19.29 22.47 3.66
N GLY A 340 -20.14 21.62 4.22
CA GLY A 340 -20.60 21.69 5.61
C GLY A 340 -19.84 20.73 6.52
N LEU A 341 -20.06 19.42 6.33
CA LEU A 341 -19.58 18.39 7.25
C LEU A 341 -18.04 18.27 7.28
N LEU A 342 -17.37 18.21 6.12
CA LEU A 342 -15.91 18.07 6.08
C LEU A 342 -15.17 19.23 6.76
N PRO A 343 -15.48 20.52 6.49
CA PRO A 343 -14.87 21.64 7.20
C PRO A 343 -15.12 21.62 8.70
N LEU A 344 -16.31 21.18 9.13
CA LEU A 344 -16.64 21.02 10.55
C LEU A 344 -15.75 19.96 11.21
N LEU A 345 -15.58 18.80 10.58
CA LEU A 345 -14.68 17.74 11.08
C LEU A 345 -13.22 18.18 11.10
N THR A 346 -12.81 18.99 10.11
CA THR A 346 -11.48 19.61 10.09
C THR A 346 -11.30 20.62 11.22
N LEU A 347 -12.33 21.43 11.53
CA LEU A 347 -12.31 22.39 12.63
C LEU A 347 -12.18 21.68 13.98
N LEU A 348 -12.88 20.55 14.14
CA LEU A 348 -12.81 19.66 15.30
C LEU A 348 -11.51 18.83 15.37
N ARG A 349 -10.59 19.00 14.41
CA ARG A 349 -9.33 18.23 14.29
C ARG A 349 -9.52 16.71 14.17
N LEU A 350 -10.70 16.28 13.75
CA LEU A 350 -11.03 14.87 13.49
C LEU A 350 -10.62 14.43 12.08
N SER A 351 -10.50 15.37 11.14
CA SER A 351 -10.20 15.11 9.73
C SER A 351 -9.04 15.97 9.20
N PRO A 352 -8.13 15.42 8.37
CA PRO A 352 -7.16 16.19 7.60
C PRO A 352 -7.84 17.29 6.75
N ARG A 353 -7.10 18.38 6.47
CA ARG A 353 -7.60 19.46 5.62
C ARG A 353 -7.73 18.98 4.17
N VAL A 354 -8.91 19.24 3.57
CA VAL A 354 -9.18 19.07 2.14
C VAL A 354 -9.44 20.44 1.52
N ASP A 355 -8.58 20.82 0.58
CA ASP A 355 -8.61 22.16 -0.02
C ASP A 355 -9.90 22.39 -0.82
N ARG A 356 -10.31 23.65 -0.96
CA ARG A 356 -11.53 24.04 -1.70
C ARG A 356 -11.52 23.56 -3.16
N PRO A 357 -10.42 23.65 -3.91
CA PRO A 357 -10.37 23.12 -5.28
C PRO A 357 -10.62 21.61 -5.32
N TYR A 358 -10.10 20.86 -4.35
CA TYR A 358 -10.29 19.40 -4.29
C TYR A 358 -11.75 19.07 -4.02
N ARG A 359 -12.39 19.78 -3.08
CA ARG A 359 -13.82 19.59 -2.79
C ARG A 359 -14.69 19.90 -4.00
N THR A 360 -14.36 20.95 -4.75
CA THR A 360 -15.10 21.31 -5.96
C THR A 360 -14.91 20.26 -7.07
N ALA A 361 -13.67 19.76 -7.23
CA ALA A 361 -13.39 18.67 -8.16
C ALA A 361 -14.08 17.36 -7.76
N ILE A 362 -14.19 17.03 -6.48
CA ILE A 362 -14.93 15.86 -5.98
C ILE A 362 -16.44 16.03 -6.13
N LEU A 363 -16.97 17.25 -5.97
CA LEU A 363 -18.39 17.54 -6.20
C LEU A 363 -18.77 17.33 -7.67
N TRP A 364 -17.95 17.85 -8.59
CA TRP A 364 -18.21 17.77 -10.03
C TRP A 364 -17.80 16.43 -10.65
N GLY A 365 -16.78 15.79 -10.08
CA GLY A 365 -16.23 14.51 -10.52
C GLY A 365 -17.01 13.29 -10.01
N GLY A 366 -18.18 13.45 -9.39
CA GLY A 366 -19.03 12.32 -9.00
C GLY A 366 -19.74 11.70 -10.21
N LEU A 367 -19.02 11.16 -11.20
CA LEU A 367 -19.65 10.55 -12.37
C LEU A 367 -20.37 9.26 -11.98
N ARG A 368 -21.55 9.00 -12.55
CA ARG A 368 -22.30 7.75 -12.33
C ARG A 368 -22.02 6.83 -13.49
N GLY A 369 -22.06 5.53 -13.26
CA GLY A 369 -21.58 4.58 -14.27
C GLY A 369 -22.42 3.32 -14.39
N ALA A 370 -21.75 2.28 -14.85
CA ALA A 370 -22.32 0.98 -15.19
C ALA A 370 -23.17 0.36 -14.07
N VAL A 371 -22.74 0.50 -12.81
CA VAL A 371 -23.44 -0.06 -11.64
C VAL A 371 -24.81 0.57 -11.46
N THR A 372 -24.95 1.89 -11.63
CA THR A 372 -26.23 2.61 -11.51
C THR A 372 -27.29 2.04 -12.46
N LEU A 373 -26.91 1.81 -13.71
CA LEU A 373 -27.78 1.25 -14.74
C LEU A 373 -28.10 -0.22 -14.49
N ALA A 374 -27.12 -1.01 -14.02
CA ALA A 374 -27.33 -2.42 -13.67
C ALA A 374 -28.33 -2.57 -12.50
N LEU A 375 -28.25 -1.72 -11.48
CA LEU A 375 -29.21 -1.71 -10.37
C LEU A 375 -30.60 -1.28 -10.83
N ALA A 376 -30.69 -0.26 -11.70
CA ALA A 376 -31.96 0.14 -12.30
C ALA A 376 -32.61 -1.03 -13.07
N LEU A 377 -31.81 -1.78 -13.83
CA LEU A 377 -32.27 -2.96 -14.54
C LEU A 377 -32.81 -4.04 -13.59
N ALA A 378 -32.10 -4.31 -12.49
CA ALA A 378 -32.54 -5.27 -11.48
C ALA A 378 -33.93 -4.96 -10.91
N VAL A 379 -34.29 -3.68 -10.81
CA VAL A 379 -35.64 -3.26 -10.43
C VAL A 379 -36.64 -3.51 -11.56
N THR A 380 -36.32 -3.09 -12.78
CA THR A 380 -37.23 -3.20 -13.94
C THR A 380 -37.59 -4.63 -14.31
N GLU A 381 -36.66 -5.57 -14.14
CA GLU A 381 -36.87 -6.99 -14.44
C GLU A 381 -37.63 -7.75 -13.33
N SER A 382 -37.58 -7.25 -12.09
CA SER A 382 -38.15 -7.98 -10.96
C SER A 382 -39.67 -8.06 -11.04
N PHE A 383 -40.24 -9.26 -11.17
CA PHE A 383 -41.70 -9.45 -11.28
C PHE A 383 -42.49 -8.93 -10.06
N ARG A 384 -41.85 -8.84 -8.89
CA ARG A 384 -42.51 -8.41 -7.65
C ARG A 384 -42.61 -6.90 -7.48
N VAL A 385 -41.94 -6.13 -8.33
CA VAL A 385 -41.98 -4.66 -8.24
C VAL A 385 -43.16 -4.11 -9.04
N PRO A 386 -43.95 -3.16 -8.51
CA PRO A 386 -45.03 -2.50 -9.23
C PRO A 386 -44.54 -1.85 -10.54
N VAL A 387 -45.37 -1.90 -11.59
CA VAL A 387 -45.02 -1.40 -12.94
C VAL A 387 -44.68 0.09 -12.93
N GLU A 388 -45.38 0.88 -12.12
CA GLU A 388 -45.14 2.32 -11.96
C GLU A 388 -43.74 2.62 -11.39
N VAL A 389 -43.32 1.86 -10.37
CA VAL A 389 -41.99 1.96 -9.77
C VAL A 389 -40.92 1.57 -10.80
N LYS A 390 -41.14 0.49 -11.56
CA LYS A 390 -40.21 0.08 -12.62
C LYS A 390 -39.98 1.18 -13.66
N ARG A 391 -41.07 1.77 -14.16
CA ARG A 391 -41.01 2.85 -15.16
C ARG A 391 -40.21 4.03 -14.61
N LEU A 392 -40.56 4.53 -13.44
CA LEU A 392 -39.90 5.70 -12.86
C LEU A 392 -38.44 5.42 -12.47
N VAL A 393 -38.12 4.26 -11.89
CA VAL A 393 -36.73 3.88 -11.59
C VAL A 393 -35.90 3.81 -12.87
N GLY A 394 -36.44 3.18 -13.93
CA GLY A 394 -35.77 3.09 -15.22
C GLY A 394 -35.47 4.46 -15.82
N ILE A 395 -36.47 5.35 -15.87
CA ILE A 395 -36.31 6.70 -16.44
C ILE A 395 -35.38 7.57 -15.58
N LEU A 396 -35.59 7.61 -14.27
CA LEU A 396 -34.84 8.51 -13.38
C LEU A 396 -33.38 8.08 -13.23
N ALA A 397 -33.10 6.80 -13.02
CA ALA A 397 -31.73 6.31 -12.90
C ALA A 397 -30.97 6.45 -14.23
N THR A 398 -31.61 6.13 -15.35
CA THR A 398 -31.00 6.26 -16.69
C THR A 398 -30.78 7.72 -17.06
N GLY A 399 -31.80 8.56 -16.93
CA GLY A 399 -31.72 9.99 -17.23
C GLY A 399 -30.70 10.71 -16.37
N PHE A 400 -30.63 10.36 -15.08
CA PHE A 400 -29.59 10.88 -14.19
C PHE A 400 -28.19 10.41 -14.59
N THR A 401 -28.01 9.13 -14.91
CA THR A 401 -26.71 8.59 -15.35
C THR A 401 -26.26 9.28 -16.63
N LEU A 402 -27.13 9.43 -17.62
CA LEU A 402 -26.86 10.17 -18.86
C LEU A 402 -26.47 11.63 -18.61
N PHE A 403 -27.20 12.33 -17.73
CA PHE A 403 -26.85 13.69 -17.34
C PHE A 403 -25.43 13.75 -16.79
N THR A 404 -25.06 12.85 -15.88
CA THR A 404 -23.72 12.87 -15.27
C THR A 404 -22.62 12.49 -16.27
N LEU A 405 -22.85 11.52 -17.14
CA LEU A 405 -21.87 11.11 -18.15
C LEU A 405 -21.67 12.18 -19.23
N ILE A 406 -22.76 12.70 -19.80
CA ILE A 406 -22.71 13.63 -20.93
C ILE A 406 -22.38 15.04 -20.44
N VAL A 407 -23.04 15.53 -19.40
CA VAL A 407 -22.83 16.90 -18.91
C VAL A 407 -21.62 16.96 -17.99
N GLN A 408 -21.61 16.23 -16.87
CA GLN A 408 -20.49 16.32 -15.92
C GLN A 408 -19.21 15.71 -16.50
N GLY A 409 -19.28 14.57 -17.20
CA GLY A 409 -18.12 13.89 -17.77
C GLY A 409 -17.36 14.72 -18.80
N THR A 410 -18.07 15.41 -19.70
CA THR A 410 -17.44 16.28 -20.73
C THR A 410 -16.95 17.61 -20.15
N THR A 411 -17.66 18.17 -19.17
CA THR A 411 -17.29 19.46 -18.55
C THR A 411 -16.22 19.34 -17.46
N LEU A 412 -16.00 18.14 -16.91
CA LEU A 412 -15.05 17.91 -15.82
C LEU A 412 -13.63 18.38 -16.16
N ARG A 413 -13.14 18.12 -17.38
CA ARG A 413 -11.81 18.60 -17.84
C ARG A 413 -11.72 20.13 -17.75
N SER A 414 -12.77 20.84 -18.18
CA SER A 414 -12.83 22.30 -18.13
C SER A 414 -12.87 22.83 -16.70
N VAL A 415 -13.64 22.19 -15.82
CA VAL A 415 -13.68 22.53 -14.38
C VAL A 415 -12.32 22.35 -13.72
N ILE A 416 -11.60 21.28 -14.05
CA ILE A 416 -10.25 21.03 -13.53
C ILE A 416 -9.25 22.11 -13.98
N GLY A 417 -9.31 22.50 -15.26
CA GLY A 417 -8.51 23.61 -15.78
C GLY A 417 -8.83 24.94 -15.12
N TRP A 418 -10.12 25.22 -14.89
CA TRP A 418 -10.55 26.42 -14.15
C TRP A 418 -10.04 26.44 -12.70
N LEU A 419 -10.01 25.28 -12.06
CA LEU A 419 -9.46 25.10 -10.71
C LEU A 419 -7.92 25.11 -10.65
N LYS A 420 -7.23 25.23 -11.80
CA LYS A 420 -5.77 25.16 -11.95
C LYS A 420 -5.17 23.86 -11.40
N LEU A 421 -5.95 22.77 -11.44
CA LEU A 421 -5.51 21.44 -10.99
C LEU A 421 -4.86 20.62 -12.11
N ASP A 422 -4.83 21.15 -13.32
CA ASP A 422 -4.17 20.59 -14.52
C ASP A 422 -2.70 21.04 -14.67
N ARG A 423 -2.24 21.99 -13.85
CA ARG A 423 -0.87 22.50 -13.88
C ARG A 423 -0.01 21.79 -12.85
N LEU A 424 1.25 21.57 -13.21
CA LEU A 424 2.28 21.19 -12.25
C LEU A 424 2.36 22.26 -11.16
N SER A 425 2.68 21.85 -9.93
CA SER A 425 3.02 22.83 -8.89
C SER A 425 4.23 23.65 -9.36
N PRO A 426 4.43 24.91 -8.92
CA PRO A 426 5.59 25.72 -9.32
C PRO A 426 6.93 24.97 -9.14
N ILE A 427 7.00 24.15 -8.08
CA ILE A 427 8.12 23.27 -7.77
C ILE A 427 8.26 22.14 -8.81
N ASP A 428 7.17 21.43 -9.16
CA ASP A 428 7.21 20.35 -10.15
C ASP A 428 7.46 20.88 -11.58
N GLU A 429 7.00 22.08 -11.91
CA GLU A 429 7.27 22.75 -13.20
C GLU A 429 8.75 23.13 -13.32
N ALA A 430 9.31 23.73 -12.28
CA ALA A 430 10.74 24.01 -12.22
C ALA A 430 11.59 22.74 -12.33
N LEU A 431 11.20 21.69 -11.61
CA LEU A 431 11.86 20.38 -11.70
C LEU A 431 11.80 19.82 -13.12
N SER A 432 10.64 19.92 -13.78
CA SER A 432 10.47 19.45 -15.16
C SER A 432 11.47 20.13 -16.12
N ARG A 433 11.58 21.46 -16.05
CA ARG A 433 12.53 22.24 -16.86
C ARG A 433 13.99 21.81 -16.57
N GLN A 434 14.33 21.66 -15.30
CA GLN A 434 15.66 21.22 -14.87
C GLN A 434 16.01 19.80 -15.33
N VAL A 435 15.05 18.87 -15.26
CA VAL A 435 15.20 17.49 -15.72
C VAL A 435 15.37 17.43 -17.23
N VAL A 436 14.64 18.26 -17.98
CA VAL A 436 14.80 18.36 -19.44
C VAL A 436 16.20 18.86 -19.80
N ALA A 437 16.68 19.93 -19.15
CA ALA A 437 18.03 20.47 -19.40
C ALA A 437 19.11 19.39 -19.17
N VAL A 438 19.04 18.67 -18.05
CA VAL A 438 20.03 17.65 -17.68
C VAL A 438 19.90 16.39 -18.54
N GLY A 439 18.67 16.01 -18.89
CA GLY A 439 18.40 14.93 -19.83
C GLY A 439 19.05 15.22 -21.18
N LEU A 440 18.86 16.42 -21.72
CA LEU A 440 19.50 16.83 -22.98
C LEU A 440 21.03 16.90 -22.85
N GLN A 441 21.58 17.35 -21.72
CA GLN A 441 23.02 17.35 -21.49
C GLN A 441 23.60 15.92 -21.48
N THR A 442 22.90 14.97 -20.86
CA THR A 442 23.30 13.55 -20.83
C THR A 442 23.23 12.95 -22.23
N VAL A 443 22.16 13.25 -22.98
CA VAL A 443 22.01 12.84 -24.38
C VAL A 443 23.15 13.40 -25.23
N ARG A 444 23.61 14.64 -25.00
CA ARG A 444 24.79 15.19 -25.69
C ARG A 444 26.06 14.36 -25.46
N GLU A 445 26.30 13.96 -24.22
CA GLU A 445 27.47 13.14 -23.84
C GLU A 445 27.40 11.74 -24.46
N GLU A 446 26.22 11.11 -24.44
CA GLU A 446 25.99 9.78 -25.05
C GLU A 446 26.08 9.85 -26.58
N LEU A 447 25.48 10.88 -27.19
CA LEU A 447 25.48 11.09 -28.64
C LEU A 447 26.90 11.31 -29.16
N ALA A 448 27.75 12.05 -28.42
CA ALA A 448 29.16 12.22 -28.77
C ALA A 448 29.90 10.88 -28.83
N ARG A 449 29.74 10.02 -27.81
CA ARG A 449 30.37 8.68 -27.80
C ARG A 449 29.82 7.76 -28.89
N THR A 450 28.52 7.85 -29.13
CA THR A 450 27.81 6.99 -30.08
C THR A 450 28.17 7.36 -31.52
N THR A 451 28.23 8.65 -31.84
CA THR A 451 28.62 9.14 -33.18
C THR A 451 30.08 8.82 -33.51
N GLU A 452 30.98 8.78 -32.52
CA GLU A 452 32.35 8.27 -32.68
C GLU A 452 32.38 6.77 -33.02
N ALA A 453 31.48 5.95 -32.46
CA ALA A 453 31.43 4.51 -32.70
C ALA A 453 30.87 4.12 -34.08
N TYR A 454 29.95 4.92 -34.65
CA TYR A 454 29.27 4.59 -35.91
C TYR A 454 29.96 5.10 -37.19
N ALA A 455 31.16 5.70 -37.10
CA ALA A 455 31.92 6.22 -38.25
C ALA A 455 31.10 7.14 -39.19
N LEU A 456 30.18 7.94 -38.63
CA LEU A 456 29.32 8.85 -39.38
C LEU A 456 30.12 10.01 -39.99
N THR A 457 29.63 10.58 -41.09
CA THR A 457 30.23 11.76 -41.74
C THR A 457 30.27 12.95 -40.79
N LYS A 458 31.46 13.57 -40.66
CA LYS A 458 31.70 14.72 -39.75
C LYS A 458 30.73 15.88 -39.97
N GLU A 459 30.28 16.09 -41.20
CA GLU A 459 29.34 17.17 -41.55
C GLU A 459 27.95 16.93 -40.97
N THR A 460 27.41 15.71 -41.10
CA THR A 460 26.11 15.30 -40.54
C THR A 460 26.11 15.33 -39.01
N VAL A 461 27.20 14.86 -38.39
CA VAL A 461 27.34 14.92 -36.93
C VAL A 461 27.35 16.37 -36.45
N ARG A 462 28.03 17.27 -37.18
CA ARG A 462 28.11 18.69 -36.84
C ARG A 462 26.77 19.42 -37.01
N SER A 463 26.02 19.13 -38.08
CA SER A 463 24.70 19.75 -38.30
C SER A 463 23.69 19.31 -37.24
N GLU A 464 23.64 18.01 -36.91
CA GLU A 464 22.75 17.49 -35.87
C GLU A 464 23.17 17.94 -34.47
N ALA A 465 24.47 17.96 -34.17
CA ALA A 465 24.97 18.48 -32.90
C ALA A 465 24.63 19.96 -32.71
N LYS A 466 24.59 20.77 -33.79
CA LYS A 466 24.19 22.18 -33.72
C LYS A 466 22.71 22.32 -33.39
N THR A 467 21.82 21.65 -34.13
CA THR A 467 20.37 21.66 -33.86
C THR A 467 20.04 21.16 -32.46
N PHE A 468 20.73 20.11 -32.02
CA PHE A 468 20.60 19.60 -30.65
C PHE A 468 21.15 20.58 -29.61
N GLY A 469 22.27 21.24 -29.91
CA GLY A 469 22.86 22.30 -29.08
C GLY A 469 21.89 23.45 -28.84
N GLU A 470 21.27 23.99 -29.89
CA GLU A 470 20.27 25.06 -29.79
C GLU A 470 19.09 24.66 -28.88
N ARG A 471 18.64 23.40 -28.96
CA ARG A 471 17.58 22.87 -28.08
C ARG A 471 18.05 22.71 -26.63
N LEU A 472 19.30 22.31 -26.42
CA LEU A 472 19.89 22.23 -25.08
C LEU A 472 20.03 23.61 -24.46
N ASP A 473 20.56 24.59 -25.20
CA ASP A 473 20.76 25.95 -24.74
C ASP A 473 19.43 26.58 -24.33
N ALA A 474 18.38 26.46 -25.17
CA ALA A 474 17.04 26.93 -24.82
C ALA A 474 16.45 26.26 -23.56
N ALA A 475 16.76 24.98 -23.32
CA ALA A 475 16.32 24.27 -22.12
C ALA A 475 17.11 24.67 -20.88
N VAL A 476 18.40 24.98 -21.01
CA VAL A 476 19.25 25.50 -19.93
C VAL A 476 18.80 26.91 -19.55
N ASP A 477 18.62 27.80 -20.53
CA ASP A 477 18.12 29.17 -20.31
C ASP A 477 16.75 29.15 -19.59
N ALA A 478 15.82 28.31 -20.04
CA ALA A 478 14.51 28.16 -19.38
C ALA A 478 14.57 27.57 -17.95
N ALA A 479 15.65 26.85 -17.63
CA ALA A 479 15.91 26.33 -16.29
C ALA A 479 16.63 27.35 -15.40
N GLU A 480 17.48 28.20 -15.96
CA GLU A 480 18.15 29.32 -15.28
C GLU A 480 17.19 30.49 -15.03
N ASP A 481 16.27 30.79 -15.96
CA ASP A 481 15.20 31.78 -15.75
C ASP A 481 14.23 31.39 -14.61
N ALA A 482 14.25 30.13 -14.18
CA ALA A 482 13.54 29.68 -12.98
C ALA A 482 14.28 30.05 -11.67
N ASP A 483 15.35 30.84 -11.73
CA ASP A 483 16.20 31.24 -10.58
C ASP A 483 15.51 32.11 -9.52
N ASP A 484 14.26 32.53 -9.71
CA ASP A 484 13.44 33.14 -8.66
C ASP A 484 12.99 32.12 -7.56
N ILE A 485 13.46 30.88 -7.66
CA ILE A 485 13.23 29.82 -6.68
C ILE A 485 14.21 29.98 -5.51
N LEU A 486 13.67 30.23 -4.31
CA LEU A 486 14.42 30.29 -3.05
C LEU A 486 15.36 29.08 -2.91
N ASP A 487 16.58 29.27 -2.38
CA ASP A 487 17.55 28.18 -2.08
C ASP A 487 16.90 26.98 -1.34
N ARG A 488 15.89 27.26 -0.52
CA ARG A 488 15.08 26.26 0.21
C ARG A 488 14.38 25.27 -0.74
N ASP A 489 13.86 25.76 -1.85
CA ASP A 489 13.10 24.99 -2.81
C ASP A 489 14.04 24.16 -3.71
N ARG A 490 15.24 24.69 -4.05
CA ARG A 490 16.30 23.90 -4.71
C ARG A 490 16.75 22.71 -3.86
N ILE A 491 16.95 22.89 -2.56
CA ILE A 491 17.27 21.78 -1.63
C ILE A 491 16.12 20.77 -1.59
N THR A 492 14.87 21.26 -1.58
CA THR A 492 13.68 20.41 -1.57
C THR A 492 13.59 19.56 -2.84
N LEU A 493 13.87 20.15 -4.00
CA LEU A 493 13.95 19.45 -5.28
C LEU A 493 15.07 18.41 -5.31
N GLY A 494 16.27 18.78 -4.83
CA GLY A 494 17.38 17.83 -4.71
C GLY A 494 17.03 16.63 -3.81
N LEU A 495 16.32 16.86 -2.71
CA LEU A 495 15.83 15.78 -1.83
C LEU A 495 14.75 14.91 -2.48
N ILE A 496 13.85 15.50 -3.28
CA ILE A 496 12.84 14.76 -4.05
C ILE A 496 13.53 13.87 -5.09
N ALA A 497 14.47 14.42 -5.86
CA ALA A 497 15.24 13.68 -6.86
C ALA A 497 16.04 12.54 -6.23
N LEU A 498 16.67 12.80 -5.07
CA LEU A 498 17.42 11.80 -4.33
C LEU A 498 16.52 10.67 -3.80
N ALA A 499 15.37 11.00 -3.23
CA ALA A 499 14.42 10.00 -2.75
C ALA A 499 13.76 9.21 -3.91
N GLY A 500 13.56 9.84 -5.06
CA GLY A 500 13.14 9.18 -6.30
C GLY A 500 14.20 8.18 -6.80
N PHE A 501 15.47 8.60 -6.83
CA PHE A 501 16.58 7.73 -7.19
C PHE A 501 16.74 6.56 -6.19
N GLU A 502 16.56 6.81 -4.89
CA GLU A 502 16.52 5.76 -3.88
C GLU A 502 15.43 4.73 -4.20
N ARG A 503 14.20 5.19 -4.50
CA ARG A 503 13.07 4.33 -4.89
C ARG A 503 13.39 3.49 -6.14
N ASP A 504 13.96 4.08 -7.17
CA ASP A 504 14.27 3.38 -8.41
C ASP A 504 15.41 2.37 -8.22
N THR A 505 16.40 2.70 -7.38
CA THR A 505 17.46 1.78 -6.95
C THR A 505 16.86 0.58 -6.20
N ILE A 506 15.87 0.80 -5.34
CA ILE A 506 15.15 -0.27 -4.64
C ILE A 506 14.43 -1.16 -5.66
N LEU A 507 13.71 -0.59 -6.63
CA LEU A 507 13.03 -1.35 -7.68
C LEU A 507 14.00 -2.20 -8.51
N ALA A 508 15.14 -1.63 -8.90
CA ALA A 508 16.19 -2.36 -9.61
C ALA A 508 16.71 -3.54 -8.77
N ARG A 509 17.01 -3.30 -7.49
CA ARG A 509 17.47 -4.32 -6.54
C ARG A 509 16.42 -5.40 -6.25
N VAL A 510 15.13 -5.07 -6.32
CA VAL A 510 14.01 -6.01 -6.22
C VAL A 510 13.91 -6.86 -7.49
N LYS A 511 14.03 -6.25 -8.67
CA LYS A 511 14.08 -6.96 -9.96
C LYS A 511 15.26 -7.93 -10.02
N GLU A 512 16.41 -7.51 -9.53
CA GLU A 512 17.62 -8.33 -9.37
C GLU A 512 17.53 -9.34 -8.20
N ARG A 513 16.43 -9.37 -7.46
CA ARG A 513 16.18 -10.26 -6.31
C ARG A 513 17.26 -10.17 -5.23
N THR A 514 17.86 -9.00 -5.00
CA THR A 514 18.78 -8.74 -3.87
C THR A 514 18.02 -8.31 -2.61
N ILE A 515 16.92 -7.58 -2.78
CA ILE A 515 15.95 -7.27 -1.71
C ILE A 515 14.85 -8.33 -1.72
N SER A 516 14.45 -8.84 -0.56
CA SER A 516 13.37 -9.83 -0.47
C SER A 516 12.02 -9.19 -0.82
N SER A 517 11.12 -9.93 -1.47
CA SER A 517 9.79 -9.45 -1.89
C SER A 517 8.99 -8.85 -0.73
N ARG A 518 9.06 -9.49 0.44
CA ARG A 518 8.42 -9.04 1.67
C ARG A 518 8.95 -7.68 2.14
N MET A 519 10.24 -7.42 1.93
CA MET A 519 10.89 -6.17 2.36
C MET A 519 10.74 -5.06 1.31
N ALA A 520 10.57 -5.43 0.03
CA ALA A 520 10.41 -4.51 -1.09
C ALA A 520 9.32 -3.47 -0.82
N ASP A 521 8.11 -3.93 -0.47
CA ASP A 521 6.98 -3.06 -0.13
C ASP A 521 7.29 -2.06 0.98
N GLN A 522 7.99 -2.51 2.03
CA GLN A 522 8.28 -1.68 3.18
C GLN A 522 9.36 -0.64 2.87
N ILE A 523 10.42 -1.04 2.19
CA ILE A 523 11.51 -0.13 1.79
C ILE A 523 11.01 0.86 0.71
N LEU A 524 10.20 0.41 -0.25
CA LEU A 524 9.56 1.29 -1.24
C LEU A 524 8.63 2.30 -0.58
N SER A 525 7.80 1.84 0.38
CA SER A 525 6.93 2.73 1.14
C SER A 525 7.72 3.76 1.95
N ASP A 526 8.87 3.39 2.53
CA ASP A 526 9.74 4.33 3.23
C ASP A 526 10.32 5.38 2.25
N ALA A 527 10.75 4.98 1.06
CA ALA A 527 11.24 5.89 0.02
C ALA A 527 10.13 6.84 -0.49
N ASP A 528 8.93 6.33 -0.72
CA ASP A 528 7.76 7.14 -1.08
C ASP A 528 7.42 8.17 0.01
N GLN A 529 7.51 7.78 1.29
CA GLN A 529 7.33 8.71 2.41
C GLN A 529 8.41 9.79 2.45
N LEU A 530 9.66 9.48 2.05
CA LEU A 530 10.72 10.48 1.94
C LEU A 530 10.40 11.50 0.84
N ILE A 531 9.91 11.05 -0.32
CA ILE A 531 9.48 11.92 -1.43
C ILE A 531 8.35 12.85 -0.97
N GLU A 532 7.32 12.29 -0.34
CA GLU A 532 6.17 13.06 0.15
C GLU A 532 6.55 14.03 1.28
N ALA A 533 7.41 13.60 2.21
CA ALA A 533 7.89 14.45 3.29
C ALA A 533 8.76 15.61 2.79
N ALA A 534 9.64 15.35 1.80
CA ALA A 534 10.39 16.39 1.12
C ALA A 534 9.44 17.39 0.44
N ARG A 535 8.42 16.90 -0.29
CA ARG A 535 7.43 17.76 -0.95
C ARG A 535 6.62 18.61 0.03
N ALA A 536 6.19 18.04 1.16
CA ALA A 536 5.29 18.72 2.09
C ALA A 536 5.99 19.71 3.03
N GLY A 537 7.25 19.49 3.39
CA GLY A 537 7.95 20.34 4.36
C GLY A 537 9.46 20.49 4.13
N GLY A 538 9.95 20.15 2.94
CA GLY A 538 11.35 20.28 2.55
C GLY A 538 12.29 19.47 3.42
N ARG A 539 13.45 20.07 3.73
CA ARG A 539 14.54 19.44 4.49
C ARG A 539 14.14 18.89 5.86
N SER A 540 13.35 19.63 6.64
CA SER A 540 13.02 19.25 8.03
C SER A 540 12.10 18.03 8.09
N SER A 541 11.07 18.01 7.23
CA SER A 541 10.17 16.87 7.09
C SER A 541 10.87 15.64 6.53
N TYR A 542 11.74 15.81 5.52
CA TYR A 542 12.58 14.71 5.02
C TYR A 542 13.45 14.10 6.13
N GLN A 543 14.17 14.92 6.91
CA GLN A 543 14.99 14.42 8.02
C GLN A 543 14.15 13.70 9.10
N LYS A 544 12.95 14.19 9.39
CA LYS A 544 12.05 13.55 10.35
C LYS A 544 11.57 12.19 9.85
N ALA A 545 11.25 12.06 8.57
CA ALA A 545 10.90 10.79 7.93
C ALA A 545 12.11 9.84 7.92
N ALA A 546 13.29 10.31 7.54
CA ALA A 546 14.54 9.52 7.55
C ALA A 546 14.92 9.02 8.96
N ARG A 547 14.71 9.82 10.02
CA ARG A 547 14.94 9.36 11.40
C ARG A 547 13.91 8.32 11.85
N ARG A 548 12.66 8.44 11.40
CA ARG A 548 11.60 7.46 11.74
C ARG A 548 11.87 6.08 11.18
N SER A 549 12.51 5.96 10.01
CA SER A 549 12.80 4.66 9.41
C SER A 549 13.85 3.85 10.21
N ILE A 550 14.74 4.53 10.95
CA ILE A 550 15.77 3.91 11.81
C ILE A 550 15.27 3.67 13.24
N ALA A 551 14.34 4.51 13.72
CA ALA A 551 13.87 4.50 15.11
C ALA A 551 13.02 3.27 15.48
N TYR A 552 13.06 2.90 16.77
CA TYR A 552 12.20 1.86 17.32
C TYR A 552 10.75 2.35 17.45
N GLY A 553 9.86 1.82 16.60
CA GLY A 553 8.43 2.12 16.61
C GLY A 553 7.70 1.60 17.85
N ARG A 554 6.46 2.07 18.07
CA ARG A 554 5.61 1.65 19.20
C ARG A 554 5.38 0.14 19.24
N ALA A 555 5.16 -0.48 18.08
CA ALA A 555 4.96 -1.92 17.94
C ALA A 555 6.18 -2.75 18.39
N PHE A 556 7.40 -2.22 18.21
CA PHE A 556 8.60 -2.90 18.68
C PHE A 556 8.67 -2.86 20.21
N ARG A 557 8.36 -1.71 20.82
CA ARG A 557 8.32 -1.57 22.28
C ARG A 557 7.26 -2.46 22.91
N THR A 558 6.09 -2.58 22.31
CA THR A 558 5.06 -3.51 22.79
C THR A 558 5.53 -4.96 22.67
N ALA A 559 6.17 -5.34 21.56
CA ALA A 559 6.75 -6.68 21.41
C ALA A 559 7.81 -6.99 22.48
N VAL A 560 8.66 -6.03 22.85
CA VAL A 560 9.63 -6.16 23.95
C VAL A 560 8.91 -6.36 25.29
N VAL A 561 7.86 -5.58 25.57
CA VAL A 561 7.08 -5.73 26.82
C VAL A 561 6.38 -7.10 26.88
N LEU A 562 5.77 -7.53 25.78
CA LEU A 562 5.15 -8.84 25.61
C LEU A 562 6.16 -9.97 25.81
N HIS A 563 7.36 -9.85 25.25
CA HIS A 563 8.44 -10.82 25.47
C HIS A 563 8.87 -10.88 26.94
N ASN A 564 9.10 -9.72 27.56
CA ASN A 564 9.60 -9.64 28.94
C ASN A 564 8.56 -10.12 29.98
N ARG A 565 7.26 -9.86 29.75
CA ARG A 565 6.17 -10.23 30.68
C ARG A 565 5.58 -11.62 30.41
N LEU A 566 5.35 -11.97 29.15
CA LEU A 566 4.58 -13.16 28.75
C LEU A 566 5.44 -14.23 28.05
N GLY A 567 6.73 -13.98 27.83
CA GLY A 567 7.63 -14.93 27.16
C GLY A 567 7.39 -15.10 25.65
N LEU A 568 6.48 -14.32 25.05
CA LEU A 568 6.12 -14.39 23.63
C LEU A 568 7.24 -13.83 22.74
N SER A 569 8.26 -14.64 22.45
CA SER A 569 9.45 -14.25 21.67
C SER A 569 9.22 -14.16 20.16
N ARG A 570 8.25 -14.89 19.59
CA ARG A 570 8.05 -15.00 18.13
C ARG A 570 7.87 -13.65 17.43
N TRP A 571 7.15 -12.72 18.05
CA TRP A 571 6.91 -11.38 17.49
C TRP A 571 8.19 -10.53 17.52
N LEU A 572 8.86 -10.47 18.67
CA LEU A 572 10.11 -9.73 18.82
C LEU A 572 11.20 -10.24 17.87
N VAL A 573 11.34 -11.57 17.77
CA VAL A 573 12.27 -12.24 16.84
C VAL A 573 12.01 -11.80 15.40
N ARG A 574 10.75 -11.86 14.94
CA ARG A 574 10.38 -11.46 13.58
C ARG A 574 10.70 -9.99 13.32
N MET A 575 10.28 -9.10 14.22
CA MET A 575 10.49 -7.66 14.07
C MET A 575 11.98 -7.28 14.09
N THR A 576 12.78 -7.95 14.91
CA THR A 576 14.23 -7.72 15.00
C THR A 576 14.93 -8.15 13.72
N ALA A 577 14.59 -9.33 13.23
CA ALA A 577 15.11 -9.85 11.98
C ALA A 577 14.71 -8.97 10.79
N ASP A 578 13.46 -8.45 10.75
CA ASP A 578 12.99 -7.55 9.69
C ASP A 578 13.78 -6.22 9.72
N ARG A 579 14.05 -5.72 10.93
CA ARG A 579 14.85 -4.50 11.10
C ARG A 579 16.30 -4.69 10.62
N PHE A 580 16.92 -5.83 10.90
CA PHE A 580 18.28 -6.12 10.45
C PHE A 580 18.37 -6.13 8.92
N GLU A 581 17.48 -6.89 8.25
CA GLU A 581 17.42 -6.95 6.79
C GLU A 581 17.15 -5.55 6.18
N ARG A 582 16.31 -4.73 6.80
CA ARG A 582 16.02 -3.36 6.36
C ARG A 582 17.24 -2.44 6.43
N LEU A 583 17.92 -2.41 7.58
CA LEU A 583 19.09 -1.55 7.79
C LEU A 583 20.25 -1.97 6.87
N LEU A 584 20.47 -3.27 6.68
CA LEU A 584 21.46 -3.78 5.73
C LEU A 584 21.13 -3.33 4.29
N SER A 585 19.87 -3.44 3.87
CA SER A 585 19.43 -3.00 2.54
C SER A 585 19.62 -1.49 2.37
N GLN A 586 19.25 -0.70 3.38
CA GLN A 586 19.45 0.76 3.36
C GLN A 586 20.92 1.14 3.29
N GLN A 587 21.81 0.47 4.03
CA GLN A 587 23.25 0.73 3.97
C GLN A 587 23.79 0.54 2.54
N LEU A 588 23.35 -0.51 1.85
CA LEU A 588 23.75 -0.77 0.47
C LEU A 588 23.21 0.29 -0.50
N ILE A 589 21.96 0.71 -0.34
CA ILE A 589 21.35 1.72 -1.22
C ILE A 589 21.99 3.10 -1.01
N LEU A 590 22.23 3.50 0.23
CA LEU A 590 22.83 4.80 0.54
C LEU A 590 24.22 4.95 -0.08
N ARG A 591 24.98 3.86 -0.24
CA ARG A 591 26.28 3.86 -0.91
C ARG A 591 26.19 4.20 -2.41
N ASP A 592 25.09 3.85 -3.07
CA ASP A 592 24.89 4.16 -4.50
C ASP A 592 24.44 5.61 -4.71
N ILE A 593 23.90 6.26 -3.67
CA ILE A 593 23.37 7.62 -3.75
C ILE A 593 24.50 8.66 -3.89
N ASP A 594 25.66 8.44 -3.29
CA ASP A 594 26.78 9.39 -3.35
C ASP A 594 27.22 9.65 -4.80
N ALA A 595 27.35 8.58 -5.60
CA ALA A 595 27.66 8.69 -7.03
C ALA A 595 26.58 9.44 -7.82
N PHE A 596 25.32 9.31 -7.42
CA PHE A 596 24.21 10.06 -8.03
C PHE A 596 24.26 11.56 -7.67
N ILE A 597 24.65 11.90 -6.45
CA ILE A 597 24.81 13.29 -6.02
C ILE A 597 25.90 13.96 -6.86
N ASP A 598 27.07 13.33 -6.99
CA ASP A 598 28.20 13.89 -7.73
C ASP A 598 27.98 13.93 -9.25
N GLY A 599 27.37 12.87 -9.79
CA GLY A 599 27.14 12.74 -11.23
C GLY A 599 25.99 13.61 -11.74
N ARG A 600 24.83 13.54 -11.09
CA ARG A 600 23.61 14.23 -11.54
C ARG A 600 23.36 15.48 -10.70
N ILE A 601 23.06 15.36 -9.41
CA ILE A 601 22.57 16.50 -8.59
C ILE A 601 23.51 17.70 -8.63
N ARG A 602 24.83 17.49 -8.55
CA ARG A 602 25.81 18.58 -8.60
C ARG A 602 25.76 19.37 -9.91
N ARG A 603 25.45 18.70 -11.03
CA ARG A 603 25.24 19.34 -12.33
C ARG A 603 23.89 20.05 -12.39
N ILE A 604 22.84 19.45 -11.82
CA ILE A 604 21.46 19.96 -11.83
C ILE A 604 21.29 21.18 -10.91
N HIS A 605 21.60 21.04 -9.63
CA HIS A 605 21.26 21.97 -8.53
C HIS A 605 22.48 22.75 -7.99
N GLY A 606 23.65 22.60 -8.61
CA GLY A 606 24.89 23.28 -8.24
C GLY A 606 25.62 22.67 -7.03
N ARG A 607 26.83 23.17 -6.78
CA ARG A 607 27.75 22.64 -5.76
C ARG A 607 27.19 22.74 -4.34
N ARG A 608 26.67 23.91 -3.97
CA ARG A 608 26.17 24.17 -2.62
C ARG A 608 25.03 23.22 -2.21
N VAL A 609 24.11 22.92 -3.13
CA VAL A 609 23.02 21.96 -2.87
C VAL A 609 23.58 20.55 -2.77
N ALA A 610 24.48 20.15 -3.68
CA ALA A 610 25.14 18.84 -3.61
C ALA A 610 25.89 18.63 -2.29
N ASP A 611 26.66 19.62 -1.82
CA ASP A 611 27.40 19.55 -0.56
C ASP A 611 26.45 19.39 0.65
N LEU A 612 25.33 20.11 0.65
CA LEU A 612 24.29 19.97 1.68
C LEU A 612 23.62 18.59 1.63
N LEU A 613 23.33 18.06 0.44
CA LEU A 613 22.75 16.72 0.32
C LEU A 613 23.75 15.64 0.75
N HIS A 614 25.03 15.78 0.40
CA HIS A 614 26.12 14.93 0.92
C HIS A 614 26.12 14.91 2.44
N GLU A 615 26.06 16.09 3.08
CA GLU A 615 26.01 16.18 4.55
C GLU A 615 24.77 15.45 5.13
N LEU A 616 23.62 15.58 4.47
CA LEU A 616 22.37 14.94 4.90
C LEU A 616 22.44 13.41 4.76
N ILE A 617 22.99 12.91 3.66
CA ILE A 617 23.15 11.48 3.40
C ILE A 617 24.23 10.89 4.29
N ALA A 618 25.36 11.56 4.49
CA ALA A 618 26.40 11.14 5.42
C ALA A 618 25.85 10.95 6.83
N ARG A 619 25.10 11.93 7.36
CA ARG A 619 24.43 11.83 8.68
C ARG A 619 23.43 10.66 8.73
N ARG A 620 22.69 10.41 7.64
CA ARG A 620 21.74 9.29 7.56
C ARG A 620 22.47 7.95 7.50
N ALA A 621 23.52 7.83 6.70
CA ALA A 621 24.35 6.64 6.56
C ALA A 621 25.03 6.30 7.89
N GLU A 622 25.58 7.29 8.59
CA GLU A 622 26.14 7.12 9.93
C GLU A 622 25.09 6.59 10.93
N GLY A 623 23.86 7.13 10.88
CA GLY A 623 22.75 6.66 11.71
C GLY A 623 22.35 5.21 11.43
N VAL A 624 22.30 4.81 10.15
CA VAL A 624 22.02 3.42 9.73
C VAL A 624 23.14 2.49 10.17
N THR A 625 24.40 2.88 9.95
CA THR A 625 25.60 2.11 10.33
C THR A 625 25.64 1.89 11.84
N LYS A 626 25.48 2.93 12.66
CA LYS A 626 25.42 2.81 14.13
C LYS A 626 24.29 1.89 14.58
N ALA A 627 23.11 1.99 13.97
CA ALA A 627 21.98 1.13 14.30
C ALA A 627 22.24 -0.34 13.93
N LEU A 628 22.89 -0.59 12.78
CA LEU A 628 23.26 -1.93 12.32
C LEU A 628 24.37 -2.54 13.18
N GLU A 629 25.41 -1.77 13.52
CA GLU A 629 26.46 -2.19 14.44
C GLU A 629 25.91 -2.54 15.82
N GLY A 630 24.97 -1.75 16.34
CA GLY A 630 24.26 -2.10 17.58
C GLY A 630 23.56 -3.45 17.50
N LEU A 631 22.93 -3.77 16.36
CA LEU A 631 22.32 -5.09 16.14
C LEU A 631 23.35 -6.21 15.94
N ARG A 632 24.48 -5.95 15.28
CA ARG A 632 25.59 -6.91 15.12
C ARG A 632 26.18 -7.29 16.47
N LEU A 633 26.41 -6.32 17.34
CA LEU A 633 26.87 -6.55 18.72
C LEU A 633 25.84 -7.32 19.54
N GLN A 634 24.54 -7.11 19.27
CA GLN A 634 23.46 -7.76 19.99
C GLN A 634 23.22 -9.21 19.52
N TYR A 635 23.40 -9.49 18.24
CA TYR A 635 23.07 -10.76 17.60
C TYR A 635 24.17 -11.24 16.62
N PRO A 636 25.40 -11.50 17.09
CA PRO A 636 26.57 -11.73 16.23
C PRO A 636 26.40 -12.93 15.30
N GLY A 637 25.99 -14.10 15.80
CA GLY A 637 25.81 -15.29 14.97
C GLY A 637 24.70 -15.14 13.91
N TYR A 638 23.69 -14.31 14.17
CA TYR A 638 22.66 -14.02 13.17
C TYR A 638 23.14 -13.03 12.11
N ALA A 639 23.94 -12.04 12.52
CA ALA A 639 24.56 -11.09 11.59
C ALA A 639 25.46 -11.81 10.58
N GLU A 640 26.34 -12.70 11.06
CA GLU A 640 27.21 -13.49 10.18
C GLU A 640 26.42 -14.36 9.20
N GLU A 641 25.34 -15.01 9.65
CA GLU A 641 24.54 -15.85 8.74
C GLU A 641 23.80 -15.02 7.70
N LEU A 642 23.36 -13.81 8.05
CA LEU A 642 22.79 -12.87 7.07
C LEU A 642 23.82 -12.39 6.06
N GLU A 643 25.05 -12.13 6.48
CA GLU A 643 26.16 -11.76 5.59
C GLU A 643 26.54 -12.92 4.66
N ARG A 644 26.67 -14.14 5.19
CA ARG A 644 26.85 -15.36 4.40
C ARG A 644 25.73 -15.54 3.39
N ARG A 645 24.48 -15.33 3.79
CA ARG A 645 23.31 -15.39 2.90
C ARG A 645 23.36 -14.32 1.81
N PHE A 646 23.76 -13.10 2.13
CA PHE A 646 23.91 -12.03 1.16
C PHE A 646 24.96 -12.40 0.08
N ILE A 647 26.09 -12.96 0.50
CA ILE A 647 27.14 -13.44 -0.40
C ILE A 647 26.61 -14.58 -1.29
N ARG A 648 25.96 -15.61 -0.72
CA ARG A 648 25.36 -16.72 -1.48
C ARG A 648 24.35 -16.23 -2.53
N ARG A 649 23.47 -15.29 -2.18
CA ARG A 649 22.50 -14.70 -3.11
C ARG A 649 23.18 -13.91 -4.23
N THR A 650 24.21 -13.14 -3.89
CA THR A 650 24.99 -12.38 -4.87
C THR A 650 25.69 -13.32 -5.85
N ALA A 651 26.30 -14.41 -5.37
CA ALA A 651 26.93 -15.42 -6.20
C ALA A 651 25.94 -16.09 -7.17
N LEU A 652 24.79 -16.55 -6.67
CA LEU A 652 23.74 -17.16 -7.52
C LEU A 652 23.19 -16.19 -8.57
N ARG A 653 23.10 -14.90 -8.25
CA ARG A 653 22.70 -13.86 -9.22
C ARG A 653 23.76 -13.68 -10.31
N LEU A 654 25.03 -13.63 -9.93
CA LEU A 654 26.13 -13.53 -10.90
C LEU A 654 26.16 -14.78 -11.80
N GLU A 655 25.96 -15.96 -11.24
CA GLU A 655 25.82 -17.22 -11.99
C GLU A 655 24.66 -17.17 -13.01
N GLU A 656 23.49 -16.67 -12.62
CA GLU A 656 22.34 -16.48 -13.54
C GLU A 656 22.65 -15.52 -14.69
N ARG A 657 23.33 -14.41 -14.38
CA ARG A 657 23.69 -13.39 -15.37
C ARG A 657 24.66 -13.95 -16.39
N GLU A 658 25.67 -14.71 -15.94
CA GLU A 658 26.61 -15.36 -16.84
C GLU A 658 25.91 -16.37 -17.76
N TYR A 659 24.95 -17.15 -17.25
CA TYR A 659 24.15 -18.04 -18.10
C TYR A 659 23.32 -17.29 -19.14
N ALA A 660 22.76 -16.13 -18.78
CA ALA A 660 22.02 -15.30 -19.73
C ALA A 660 22.94 -14.73 -20.81
N ILE A 661 24.11 -14.21 -20.43
CA ILE A 661 25.13 -13.71 -21.38
C ILE A 661 25.58 -14.84 -22.32
N MET A 662 25.92 -16.02 -21.79
CA MET A 662 26.30 -17.17 -22.62
C MET A 662 25.19 -17.60 -23.59
N ARG A 663 23.92 -17.43 -23.23
CA ARG A 663 22.79 -17.69 -24.14
C ARG A 663 22.67 -16.61 -25.21
N ASP A 664 22.75 -15.35 -24.82
CA ASP A 664 22.63 -14.20 -25.73
C ASP A 664 23.79 -14.15 -26.73
N ASP A 665 24.99 -14.54 -26.30
CA ASP A 665 26.19 -14.71 -27.14
C ASP A 665 26.15 -15.99 -27.99
N GLY A 666 25.13 -16.84 -27.84
CA GLY A 666 24.95 -18.07 -28.60
C GLY A 666 25.86 -19.24 -28.18
N LEU A 667 26.55 -19.15 -27.04
CA LEU A 667 27.43 -20.20 -26.51
C LEU A 667 26.66 -21.41 -25.96
N ILE A 668 25.42 -21.23 -25.51
CA ILE A 668 24.54 -22.31 -25.02
C ILE A 668 23.14 -22.26 -25.64
N GLY A 669 22.56 -23.43 -25.93
CA GLY A 669 21.20 -23.57 -26.46
C GLY A 669 20.10 -23.34 -25.41
N ALA A 670 18.86 -23.12 -25.89
CA ALA A 670 17.71 -22.82 -25.03
C ALA A 670 17.37 -23.94 -24.01
N GLU A 671 17.56 -25.21 -24.40
CA GLU A 671 17.32 -26.38 -23.54
C GLU A 671 18.32 -26.47 -22.38
N VAL A 672 19.61 -26.23 -22.68
CA VAL A 672 20.68 -26.20 -21.68
C VAL A 672 20.45 -25.04 -20.71
N TYR A 673 20.13 -23.85 -21.23
CA TYR A 673 19.79 -22.70 -20.41
C TYR A 673 18.60 -22.98 -19.48
N ALA A 674 17.51 -23.54 -20.01
CA ALA A 674 16.33 -23.88 -19.21
C ALA A 674 16.69 -24.82 -18.05
N THR A 675 17.49 -25.86 -18.33
CA THR A 675 17.95 -26.83 -17.31
C THR A 675 18.85 -26.18 -16.25
N LEU A 676 19.78 -25.31 -16.66
CA LEU A 676 20.67 -24.59 -15.74
C LEU A 676 19.88 -23.63 -14.84
N ILE A 677 18.93 -22.90 -15.41
CA ILE A 677 18.03 -22.00 -14.65
C ILE A 677 17.15 -22.78 -13.68
N GLU A 678 16.65 -23.96 -14.07
CA GLU A 678 15.88 -24.82 -13.17
C GLU A 678 16.71 -25.26 -11.96
N LYS A 679 17.93 -25.76 -12.17
CA LYS A 679 18.85 -26.14 -11.08
C LYS A 679 19.20 -24.94 -10.18
N LEU A 680 19.45 -23.79 -10.80
CA LEU A 680 19.75 -22.56 -10.09
C LEU A 680 18.55 -22.09 -9.25
N SER A 681 17.33 -22.26 -9.74
CA SER A 681 16.11 -21.93 -9.02
C SER A 681 15.94 -22.72 -7.72
N GLY A 682 16.36 -24.00 -7.71
CA GLY A 682 16.39 -24.84 -6.51
C GLY A 682 17.37 -24.31 -5.46
N ARG A 683 18.64 -24.10 -5.84
CA ARG A 683 19.68 -23.55 -4.96
C ARG A 683 19.32 -22.14 -4.46
N ARG A 684 18.64 -21.35 -5.30
CA ARG A 684 18.11 -20.03 -4.94
C ARG A 684 17.03 -20.12 -3.88
N ALA A 685 16.08 -21.05 -4.00
CA ALA A 685 15.02 -21.23 -3.00
C ALA A 685 15.59 -21.56 -1.61
N GLU A 686 16.65 -22.37 -1.56
CA GLU A 686 17.37 -22.67 -0.32
C GLU A 686 18.08 -21.44 0.26
N ALA A 687 18.77 -20.66 -0.58
CA ALA A 687 19.43 -19.41 -0.16
C ALA A 687 18.43 -18.29 0.24
N GLU A 688 17.21 -18.34 -0.29
CA GLU A 688 16.12 -17.43 0.07
C GLU A 688 15.46 -17.78 1.40
N ALA A 689 15.67 -18.99 1.93
CA ALA A 689 15.15 -19.34 3.25
C ALA A 689 15.70 -18.38 4.32
N ARG A 690 14.80 -17.90 5.19
CA ARG A 690 15.19 -16.96 6.25
C ARG A 690 15.97 -17.70 7.34
N PRO A 691 17.16 -17.23 7.75
CA PRO A 691 17.84 -17.81 8.90
C PRO A 691 16.97 -17.65 10.14
N ARG A 692 16.95 -18.68 10.99
CA ARG A 692 16.23 -18.62 12.27
C ARG A 692 17.05 -17.78 13.25
N LEU A 693 16.47 -16.69 13.74
CA LEU A 693 17.01 -15.97 14.88
C LEU A 693 16.60 -16.73 16.15
N ASP A 694 17.50 -17.58 16.64
CA ASP A 694 17.31 -18.31 17.89
C ASP A 694 17.99 -17.57 19.05
N ILE A 695 17.18 -16.87 19.84
CA ILE A 695 17.63 -16.12 21.02
C ILE A 695 18.27 -17.05 22.07
N ALA A 696 17.96 -18.35 22.09
CA ALA A 696 18.51 -19.30 23.06
C ALA A 696 19.90 -19.81 22.68
N VAL A 697 20.12 -20.14 21.40
CA VAL A 697 21.43 -20.63 20.90
C VAL A 697 22.52 -19.56 21.05
N GLN A 698 22.17 -18.29 20.82
CA GLN A 698 23.10 -17.18 20.97
C GLN A 698 23.48 -16.86 22.41
N ARG A 699 22.79 -17.41 23.44
CA ARG A 699 23.20 -17.20 24.84
C ARG A 699 24.55 -17.82 25.11
N VAL A 700 24.82 -19.00 24.56
CA VAL A 700 26.10 -19.70 24.76
C VAL A 700 27.22 -18.89 24.10
N ASP A 701 27.00 -18.35 22.90
CA ASP A 701 27.96 -17.49 22.22
C ASP A 701 28.21 -16.18 22.97
N LEU A 702 27.17 -15.58 23.55
CA LEU A 702 27.30 -14.39 24.39
C LEU A 702 28.05 -14.71 25.69
N ILE A 703 27.79 -15.85 26.34
CA ILE A 703 28.49 -16.30 27.56
C ILE A 703 29.97 -16.54 27.28
N ARG A 704 30.32 -17.16 26.15
CA ARG A 704 31.71 -17.38 25.72
C ARG A 704 32.51 -16.08 25.52
N GLN A 705 31.84 -14.96 25.32
CA GLN A 705 32.50 -13.65 25.18
C GLN A 705 32.88 -13.02 26.53
N PHE A 706 32.45 -13.59 27.66
CA PHE A 706 32.81 -13.08 28.98
C PHE A 706 34.08 -13.78 29.49
N PRO A 707 35.14 -13.02 29.79
CA PRO A 707 36.37 -13.58 30.36
C PRO A 707 36.13 -14.32 31.68
N ILE A 708 35.12 -13.90 32.45
CA ILE A 708 34.74 -14.49 33.75
C ILE A 708 34.17 -15.92 33.66
N PHE A 709 33.91 -16.43 32.44
CA PHE A 709 33.41 -17.79 32.22
C PHE A 709 34.37 -18.63 31.36
N ALA A 710 35.62 -18.17 31.18
CA ALA A 710 36.62 -18.83 30.34
C ALA A 710 37.10 -20.18 30.90
N ASP A 711 36.94 -20.40 32.21
CA ASP A 711 37.31 -21.61 32.96
C ASP A 711 36.23 -22.72 32.90
N LEU A 712 35.06 -22.46 32.30
CA LEU A 712 33.95 -23.41 32.23
C LEU A 712 34.03 -24.29 30.96
N ASP A 713 33.77 -25.59 31.13
CA ASP A 713 33.67 -26.53 30.02
C ASP A 713 32.37 -26.35 29.21
N ASP A 714 32.33 -26.88 27.99
CA ASP A 714 31.18 -26.72 27.08
C ASP A 714 29.85 -27.26 27.66
N ARG A 715 29.93 -28.24 28.56
CA ARG A 715 28.76 -28.79 29.27
C ARG A 715 28.26 -27.82 30.34
N ALA A 716 29.15 -27.21 31.13
CA ALA A 716 28.79 -26.17 32.10
C ALA A 716 28.28 -24.90 31.41
N LEU A 717 28.89 -24.47 30.31
CA LEU A 717 28.43 -23.31 29.52
C LEU A 717 27.00 -23.51 28.99
N LYS A 718 26.67 -24.71 28.50
CA LYS A 718 25.30 -25.04 28.07
C LYS A 718 24.32 -25.08 29.25
N ALA A 719 24.73 -25.58 30.42
CA ALA A 719 23.89 -25.57 31.62
C ALA A 719 23.63 -24.14 32.12
N LEU A 720 24.64 -23.29 32.12
CA LEU A 720 24.56 -21.87 32.47
C LEU A 720 23.67 -21.09 31.47
N GLY A 721 23.77 -21.39 30.17
CA GLY A 721 22.90 -20.81 29.15
C GLY A 721 21.41 -21.11 29.36
N ARG A 722 21.08 -22.26 29.97
CA ARG A 722 19.70 -22.63 30.33
C ARG A 722 19.19 -21.91 31.58
N SER A 723 20.08 -21.59 32.53
CA SER A 723 19.71 -20.91 33.78
C SER A 723 19.62 -19.39 33.66
N LEU A 724 20.33 -18.80 32.69
CA LEU A 724 20.32 -17.36 32.43
C LEU A 724 19.06 -16.91 31.67
N LYS A 725 18.43 -15.84 32.16
CA LYS A 725 17.32 -15.14 31.49
C LYS A 725 17.84 -13.90 30.77
N THR A 726 17.68 -13.82 29.46
CA THR A 726 18.01 -12.61 28.69
C THR A 726 16.94 -11.54 28.87
N ILE A 727 17.34 -10.31 29.22
CA ILE A 727 16.46 -9.13 29.30
C ILE A 727 17.02 -8.03 28.41
N TYR A 728 16.13 -7.37 27.67
CA TYR A 728 16.45 -6.25 26.79
C TYR A 728 16.00 -4.93 27.39
N VAL A 729 16.88 -3.93 27.36
CA VAL A 729 16.68 -2.64 28.00
C VAL A 729 17.02 -1.52 27.03
N ASP A 730 16.08 -0.62 26.78
CA ASP A 730 16.32 0.60 26.00
C ASP A 730 17.15 1.62 26.80
N ALA A 731 17.88 2.49 26.10
CA ALA A 731 18.58 3.61 26.72
C ALA A 731 17.61 4.50 27.53
N GLY A 732 18.06 4.97 28.69
CA GLY A 732 17.30 5.76 29.66
C GLY A 732 16.41 4.94 30.61
N ARG A 733 16.24 3.62 30.39
CA ARG A 733 15.41 2.78 31.27
C ARG A 733 16.17 2.39 32.53
N ILE A 734 15.51 2.56 33.67
CA ILE A 734 16.00 2.12 34.98
C ILE A 734 15.82 0.60 35.09
N VAL A 735 16.93 -0.12 35.29
CA VAL A 735 16.99 -1.57 35.44
C VAL A 735 16.84 -1.97 36.91
N MET A 736 17.49 -1.24 37.80
CA MET A 736 17.39 -1.42 39.26
C MET A 736 17.10 -0.07 39.91
N ARG A 737 16.13 -0.04 40.83
CA ARG A 737 15.76 1.16 41.61
C ARG A 737 16.43 1.13 42.97
N LYS A 738 16.70 2.32 43.53
CA LYS A 738 17.41 2.53 44.81
C LYS A 738 16.83 1.71 45.98
N ASP A 739 15.52 1.49 46.03
CA ASP A 739 14.84 0.87 47.19
C ASP A 739 14.34 -0.56 46.97
N THR A 740 14.75 -1.24 45.89
CA THR A 740 14.33 -2.63 45.63
C THR A 740 15.46 -3.61 45.95
N PRO A 741 15.23 -4.64 46.78
CA PRO A 741 16.26 -5.64 47.07
C PRO A 741 16.66 -6.38 45.79
N ALA A 742 17.97 -6.51 45.57
CA ALA A 742 18.51 -7.18 44.39
C ALA A 742 18.31 -8.70 44.50
N LYS A 743 17.35 -9.25 43.74
CA LYS A 743 17.05 -10.70 43.71
C LYS A 743 17.86 -11.46 42.65
N SER A 744 18.67 -10.76 41.86
CA SER A 744 19.36 -11.31 40.70
C SER A 744 20.62 -10.51 40.38
N VAL A 745 21.61 -11.17 39.79
CA VAL A 745 22.81 -10.56 39.20
C VAL A 745 22.59 -10.38 37.70
N PHE A 746 23.08 -9.26 37.18
CA PHE A 746 22.99 -8.92 35.77
C PHE A 746 24.38 -8.88 35.15
N PHE A 747 24.57 -9.59 34.05
CA PHE A 747 25.77 -9.57 33.22
C PHE A 747 25.50 -8.78 31.94
N ILE A 748 26.37 -7.84 31.58
CA ILE A 748 26.20 -6.97 30.43
C ILE A 748 26.81 -7.66 29.20
N ALA A 749 25.95 -8.31 28.42
CA ALA A 749 26.38 -8.99 27.19
C ALA A 749 26.69 -8.00 26.07
N SER A 750 25.91 -6.92 25.99
CA SER A 750 26.16 -5.80 25.09
C SER A 750 25.48 -4.53 25.61
N GLY A 751 26.01 -3.37 25.26
CA GLY A 751 25.53 -2.07 25.72
C GLY A 751 26.32 -1.54 26.91
N ALA A 752 25.74 -0.56 27.60
CA ALA A 752 26.37 0.10 28.74
C ALA A 752 25.29 0.60 29.71
N VAL A 753 25.60 0.52 31.00
CA VAL A 753 24.75 1.01 32.09
C VAL A 753 25.55 1.93 32.99
N GLU A 754 24.85 2.88 33.59
CA GLU A 754 25.35 3.77 34.62
C GLU A 754 24.77 3.32 35.96
N LEU A 755 25.66 3.00 36.90
CA LEU A 755 25.33 2.60 38.25
C LEU A 755 25.64 3.77 39.18
N GLU A 756 24.64 4.23 39.91
CA GLU A 756 24.75 5.31 40.89
C GLU A 756 24.55 4.75 42.30
N SER A 757 25.54 4.86 43.18
CA SER A 757 25.43 4.46 44.58
C SER A 757 26.23 5.40 45.47
N ALA A 758 25.65 5.82 46.61
CA ALA A 758 26.27 6.73 47.58
C ALA A 758 26.85 8.03 46.97
N GLY A 759 26.19 8.59 45.95
CA GLY A 759 26.61 9.84 45.29
C GLY A 759 27.74 9.69 44.28
N GLN A 760 28.24 8.47 44.05
CA GLN A 760 29.23 8.16 43.02
C GLN A 760 28.57 7.43 41.84
N THR A 761 29.03 7.73 40.62
CA THR A 761 28.57 7.13 39.38
C THR A 761 29.66 6.30 38.73
N TRP A 762 29.35 5.05 38.39
CA TRP A 762 30.22 4.14 37.64
C TRP A 762 29.56 3.77 36.32
N ARG A 763 30.33 3.79 35.24
CA ARG A 763 29.87 3.30 33.93
C ARG A 763 30.39 1.89 33.73
N LEU A 764 29.46 0.97 33.47
CA LEU A 764 29.74 -0.44 33.26
C LEU A 764 29.39 -0.80 31.81
N GLY A 765 30.30 -1.50 31.15
CA GLY A 765 30.22 -1.85 29.74
C GLY A 765 30.08 -3.36 29.51
N ARG A 766 30.25 -3.77 28.25
CA ARG A 766 30.27 -5.19 27.88
C ARG A 766 31.31 -5.96 28.70
N GLY A 767 30.91 -7.12 29.24
CA GLY A 767 31.76 -7.96 30.07
C GLY A 767 31.61 -7.70 31.57
N ASP A 768 31.08 -6.55 31.97
CA ASP A 768 30.89 -6.21 33.38
C ASP A 768 29.59 -6.81 33.95
N MET A 769 29.54 -6.89 35.28
CA MET A 769 28.36 -7.32 36.03
C MET A 769 27.95 -6.33 37.12
N PHE A 770 26.65 -6.27 37.40
CA PHE A 770 26.07 -5.48 38.47
C PHE A 770 24.99 -6.25 39.25
N GLY A 771 24.72 -5.81 40.49
CA GLY A 771 23.80 -6.47 41.42
C GLY A 771 24.46 -7.50 42.34
N GLN A 772 25.67 -7.98 42.03
CA GLN A 772 26.44 -8.96 42.81
C GLN A 772 26.70 -8.49 44.25
N MET A 773 27.06 -7.21 44.44
CA MET A 773 27.37 -6.66 45.76
C MET A 773 26.12 -6.53 46.64
N ALA A 774 25.00 -6.13 46.06
CA ALA A 774 23.72 -6.00 46.77
C ALA A 774 23.20 -7.37 47.25
N LEU A 775 23.59 -8.44 46.55
CA LEU A 775 23.19 -9.81 46.82
C LEU A 775 24.12 -10.52 47.83
N LEU A 776 25.43 -10.28 47.75
CA LEU A 776 26.42 -10.89 48.65
C LEU A 776 26.47 -10.23 50.04
N LEU A 777 26.25 -8.92 50.13
CA LEU A 777 26.43 -8.18 51.39
C LEU A 777 25.18 -8.14 52.29
N SER A 778 24.05 -8.71 51.86
CA SER A 778 22.74 -8.77 52.55
C SER A 778 22.16 -7.44 53.11
N LYS A 779 22.91 -6.33 53.02
CA LYS A 779 22.50 -4.97 53.36
C LYS A 779 22.22 -4.23 52.05
N SER A 780 20.96 -3.86 51.83
CA SER A 780 20.53 -3.09 50.65
C SER A 780 21.23 -1.73 50.61
N ARG A 781 22.42 -1.66 50.00
CA ARG A 781 22.96 -0.36 49.57
C ARG A 781 22.14 0.11 48.38
N ARG A 782 21.57 1.31 48.52
CA ARG A 782 20.73 1.98 47.53
C ARG A 782 21.54 2.25 46.27
N ALA A 783 21.37 1.42 45.25
CA ALA A 783 22.01 1.59 43.94
C ALA A 783 20.93 1.72 42.87
N GLU A 784 20.98 2.78 42.08
CA GLU A 784 20.18 2.90 40.85
C GLU A 784 21.04 2.46 39.68
N VAL A 785 20.49 1.64 38.79
CA VAL A 785 21.17 1.29 37.54
C VAL A 785 20.29 1.71 36.37
N ARG A 786 20.84 2.56 35.51
CA ARG A 786 20.17 3.10 34.32
C ARG A 786 20.94 2.68 33.08
N ALA A 787 20.25 2.14 32.08
CA ALA A 787 20.89 1.87 30.80
C ALA A 787 21.21 3.21 30.09
N ILE A 788 22.45 3.42 29.68
CA ILE A 788 22.87 4.60 28.91
C ILE A 788 22.89 4.33 27.40
N ALA A 789 22.99 3.06 27.01
CA ALA A 789 22.81 2.58 25.65
C ALA A 789 21.79 1.42 25.62
N PRO A 790 21.16 1.09 24.47
CA PRO A 790 20.41 -0.13 24.32
C PRO A 790 21.27 -1.33 24.75
N SER A 791 20.81 -2.06 25.76
CA SER A 791 21.62 -3.04 26.47
C SER A 791 20.93 -4.40 26.52
N THR A 792 21.74 -5.45 26.36
CA THR A 792 21.34 -6.85 26.52
C THR A 792 21.95 -7.38 27.80
N LEU A 793 21.09 -7.78 28.73
CA LEU A 793 21.48 -8.24 30.05
C LEU A 793 21.16 -9.72 30.20
N LEU A 794 22.09 -10.49 30.74
CA LEU A 794 21.86 -11.87 31.16
C LEU A 794 21.61 -11.85 32.67
N VAL A 795 20.50 -12.42 33.09
CA VAL A 795 20.04 -12.37 34.48
C VAL A 795 20.15 -13.75 35.10
N LEU A 796 20.81 -13.81 36.25
CA LEU A 796 20.94 -15.01 37.07
C LEU A 796 20.34 -14.75 38.46
N ASP A 797 19.53 -15.68 38.94
CA ASP A 797 18.96 -15.66 40.28
C ASP A 797 20.00 -15.95 41.36
N GLU A 798 19.71 -15.48 42.58
CA GLU A 798 20.62 -15.57 43.73
C GLU A 798 21.16 -16.96 44.02
N ALA A 799 20.28 -17.98 44.12
CA ALA A 799 20.69 -19.34 44.44
C ALA A 799 21.67 -19.90 43.40
N ARG A 800 21.44 -19.62 42.12
CA ARG A 800 22.30 -20.09 41.03
C ARG A 800 23.58 -19.29 40.91
N PHE A 801 23.55 -17.99 41.20
CA PHE A 801 24.76 -17.17 41.24
C PHE A 801 25.72 -17.63 42.34
N ARG A 802 25.21 -17.91 43.56
CA ARG A 802 26.04 -18.46 44.65
C ARG A 802 26.63 -19.82 44.29
N SER A 803 25.85 -20.70 43.66
CA SER A 803 26.35 -22.00 43.18
C SER A 803 27.38 -21.88 42.04
N LEU A 804 27.33 -20.82 41.24
CA LEU A 804 28.31 -20.55 40.19
C LEU A 804 29.61 -19.99 40.78
N LEU A 805 29.48 -19.11 41.78
CA LEU A 805 30.60 -18.49 42.49
C LEU A 805 31.50 -19.50 43.19
N SER A 806 30.96 -20.59 43.73
CA SER A 806 31.77 -21.65 44.35
C SER A 806 32.50 -22.54 43.33
N ARG A 807 32.18 -22.45 42.04
CA ARG A 807 32.69 -23.37 40.99
C ARG A 807 33.65 -22.71 39.99
N SER A 808 33.74 -21.38 39.97
CA SER A 808 34.58 -20.63 39.02
C SER A 808 35.52 -19.69 39.77
N ALA A 809 36.82 -19.93 39.63
CA ALA A 809 37.86 -19.09 40.23
C ALA A 809 37.90 -17.71 39.52
N ALA A 810 37.69 -17.68 38.21
CA ALA A 810 37.64 -16.44 37.43
C ALA A 810 36.50 -15.51 37.89
N LEU A 811 35.35 -16.09 38.25
CA LEU A 811 34.22 -15.33 38.78
C LEU A 811 34.50 -14.79 40.20
N GLN A 812 35.18 -15.56 41.06
CA GLN A 812 35.59 -15.11 42.40
C GLN A 812 36.55 -13.92 42.33
N ASP A 813 37.53 -13.99 41.43
CA ASP A 813 38.49 -12.91 41.23
C ASP A 813 37.82 -11.64 40.67
N ALA A 814 36.87 -11.79 39.75
CA ALA A 814 36.09 -10.66 39.24
C ALA A 814 35.20 -10.01 40.32
N VAL A 815 34.63 -10.80 41.23
CA VAL A 815 33.88 -10.29 42.38
C VAL A 815 34.80 -9.51 43.33
N ARG A 816 36.01 -10.03 43.62
CA ARG A 816 37.02 -9.38 44.46
C ARG A 816 37.52 -8.07 43.84
N ALA A 817 37.87 -8.08 42.55
CA ALA A 817 38.30 -6.89 41.82
C ALA A 817 37.20 -5.81 41.83
N SER A 818 35.95 -6.21 41.61
CA SER A 818 34.79 -5.30 41.68
C SER A 818 34.56 -4.75 43.09
N ALA A 819 34.90 -5.47 44.16
CA ALA A 819 34.77 -4.99 45.54
C ALA A 819 35.87 -3.97 45.89
N ILE A 820 37.11 -4.24 45.48
CA ILE A 820 38.26 -3.35 45.65
C ILE A 820 38.01 -2.01 44.93
N GLN A 821 37.58 -2.06 43.66
CA GLN A 821 37.28 -0.87 42.87
C GLN A 821 36.16 0.00 43.48
N ARG A 822 35.33 -0.59 44.35
CA ARG A 822 34.19 0.08 45.00
C ARG A 822 34.45 0.40 46.48
N GLY A 823 35.69 0.22 46.97
CA GLY A 823 36.09 0.53 48.34
C GLY A 823 35.39 -0.34 49.40
N ILE A 824 35.06 -1.60 49.06
CA ILE A 824 34.39 -2.54 49.96
C ILE A 824 35.46 -3.48 50.55
N SER A 825 35.52 -3.58 51.88
CA SER A 825 36.43 -4.50 52.58
C SER A 825 36.15 -5.97 52.21
N LEU A 826 37.20 -6.71 51.88
CA LEU A 826 37.12 -8.10 51.41
C LEU A 826 36.59 -9.06 52.48
N ASP A 827 36.75 -8.74 53.77
CA ASP A 827 36.28 -9.53 54.91
C ASP A 827 34.75 -9.68 55.00
N LEU A 828 34.01 -8.86 54.24
CA LEU A 828 32.55 -8.89 54.19
C LEU A 828 31.99 -9.79 53.07
N LEU A 829 32.85 -10.37 52.23
CA LEU A 829 32.44 -11.26 51.14
C LEU A 829 32.46 -12.72 51.58
N PRO A 830 31.41 -13.50 51.35
CA PRO A 830 31.41 -14.94 51.56
C PRO A 830 32.16 -15.62 50.40
N VAL A 831 33.48 -15.54 50.39
CA VAL A 831 34.35 -16.32 49.50
C VAL A 831 35.34 -17.03 50.39
N GLU A 832 35.25 -18.37 50.46
CA GLU A 832 36.13 -19.20 51.29
C GLU A 832 37.60 -18.87 51.03
N ASN A 833 38.34 -18.75 52.13
CA ASN A 833 39.71 -18.29 52.16
C ASN A 833 40.65 -19.51 52.03
N ASP A 834 40.52 -20.29 50.96
CA ASP A 834 41.47 -21.37 50.67
C ASP A 834 42.59 -20.86 49.76
N ARG A 835 43.51 -20.14 50.41
CA ARG A 835 44.94 -20.20 50.08
C ARG A 835 45.69 -20.38 51.39
N ALA A 836 45.81 -21.63 51.82
CA ALA A 836 46.84 -22.07 52.74
C ALA A 836 47.69 -23.13 52.02
N GLU A 837 48.98 -22.79 51.91
CA GLU A 837 50.13 -23.55 51.38
C GLU A 837 50.31 -23.69 49.85
#